data_AF-A0A7Y9ECH4-F1
#
_entry.id   AF-A0A7Y9ECH4-F1
#
_cell.length_a   1.000
_cell.length_b   1.000
_cell.length_c   1.000
_cell.angle_alpha   90.00
_cell.angle_beta   90.00
_cell.angle_gamma   90.00
#
_symmetry.space_group_name_H-M   'P 1'
#
loop_
_entity.id
_entity.type
_entity.pdbx_description
1 polymer ?
#
loop_
_entity_poly.entity_id
_entity_poly.type
_entity_poly.pdbx_seq_one_letter_code
_entity_poly.pdbx_strand_id
1 'polypeptide(L)'
;MGNPRPDDSGRGLFALFDWMTGRLPWRLDSRPYPVTVLEPAGDRDDPDEHLEELKRLAGEMGLSAIAPELADAGGEAAAIALVDTMSQPLTWRHTRSQFGLLRFPRSELIRTIQAAAAEPGTDGALAPPPYRRSPVATVDRWNERAGLFRWQGAPLRAPAWWPGIGASIVALIAVLAGGIAEQTPSRILATAAAVLAVVLVAVAALSTRRIWLPVLSRAGFGGRYRWFARTSFFAVLDESGDDLGFEGRLHRVSERLTKPDAARFLLQIKTFALLEDIRDQYRRLAPSLRGFKRPAPPVVFLSRPGRRNGGLAVLSAISDIRARRSEFHPLLVIASIDAGTRDELGGAAPASGDAMDRYEHWRSSLGTAQGPSESVRLPYLLRVPVSGDPAAQRPADDFAVRRRPRWTWLWSWRALIAAVLVCVFAVTYVQLDLRSTYCSVGLPMSWNGDTRLHTNTDGSRECVGVSTHGVRFERGADSIGMDGDRHPPSAGNTGPRLTLADLQRRIERENTAVAASGDPYVTLVYVGIFTASPGQSEVTVSSVHELAGAYLAQRRNNGSGGPGEVGNPLKIRLLPANTGQNMAFSGETADRILDLARRDPTLAGVVGFGRNTEPSRAAIERLVAAGLPVVDTVNSSDELPRLKHYHGLAATDYDEAAATRAAVHAEFRDRPIGRVMIVHRTPGPSRDAYSREIADDVTRVLRPRAADRVEYTGIEDVARTVKAACKTASYRLIYFAGRSEDLRGLRDGLIQGGCTRRRLVLLAGDDVTKSRFGTGPHDVPLPENTVVYHTAFVHLPFLIAGDRDQTNGFFLLARNILHIGAPRVRPDEPLLVNGQMALSYDAALALGEAAQNAYDALSPTRDPADTVAGSRTVTSGSVLQELPHLSGLEGATGTIAFEGEGHERGGPGTRGVTLIRVTLKNGEPVSTPICGRLNGMRRVPRLDPCPR
;
A
#
# COMPACT_ATOMS: atom_id res chain seq x y z
N MET A 1 42.21 31.73 -5.58
CA MET A 1 42.87 30.63 -6.32
C MET A 1 43.08 31.10 -7.76
N GLY A 2 44.32 31.38 -8.14
CA GLY A 2 44.65 31.79 -9.51
C GLY A 2 44.56 30.62 -10.47
N ASN A 3 43.93 30.81 -11.63
CA ASN A 3 44.02 29.85 -12.72
C ASN A 3 45.48 29.81 -13.21
N PRO A 4 46.00 28.64 -13.62
CA PRO A 4 47.35 28.54 -14.16
C PRO A 4 47.49 29.45 -15.40
N ARG A 5 48.56 30.24 -15.44
CA ARG A 5 48.94 31.00 -16.64
C ARG A 5 49.30 30.00 -17.75
N PRO A 6 48.94 30.26 -19.02
CA PRO A 6 49.49 29.51 -20.14
C PRO A 6 51.02 29.67 -20.18
N ASP A 7 51.72 28.65 -20.70
CA ASP A 7 53.16 28.68 -20.94
C ASP A 7 53.53 29.80 -21.95
N ASP A 8 54.79 30.25 -21.96
CA ASP A 8 55.25 31.37 -22.80
C ASP A 8 55.06 31.11 -24.31
N SER A 9 54.98 29.83 -24.70
CA SER A 9 54.64 29.33 -26.04
C SER A 9 53.20 29.62 -26.48
N GLY A 10 52.31 30.01 -25.55
CA GLY A 10 50.88 30.25 -25.78
C GLY A 10 50.47 31.73 -25.70
N ARG A 11 51.40 32.66 -25.93
CA ARG A 11 51.12 34.10 -25.97
C ARG A 11 50.72 34.48 -27.42
N GLY A 12 49.44 34.77 -27.64
CA GLY A 12 48.87 35.21 -28.93
C GLY A 12 47.35 35.36 -28.91
N LEU A 13 46.77 36.05 -29.91
CA LEU A 13 45.31 36.21 -30.08
C LEU A 13 44.59 34.84 -30.16
N PHE A 14 45.11 33.92 -30.96
CA PHE A 14 44.55 32.58 -31.15
C PHE A 14 44.67 31.70 -29.90
N ALA A 15 45.77 31.85 -29.15
CA ALA A 15 45.96 31.14 -27.89
C ALA A 15 45.05 31.70 -26.77
N LEU A 16 44.80 33.01 -26.75
CA LEU A 16 43.78 33.63 -25.90
C LEU A 16 42.39 33.09 -26.24
N PHE A 17 42.06 32.98 -27.53
CA PHE A 17 40.79 32.42 -27.99
C PHE A 17 40.61 30.96 -27.54
N ASP A 18 41.61 30.09 -27.73
CA ASP A 18 41.59 28.71 -27.24
C ASP A 18 41.52 28.62 -25.71
N TRP A 19 42.24 29.48 -24.99
CA TRP A 19 42.17 29.52 -23.53
C TRP A 19 40.79 29.94 -22.99
N MET A 20 40.11 30.85 -23.69
CA MET A 20 38.75 31.29 -23.35
C MET A 20 37.69 30.23 -23.68
N THR A 21 37.94 29.37 -24.69
CA THR A 21 36.94 28.45 -25.25
C THR A 21 37.16 26.96 -24.95
N GLY A 22 38.41 26.48 -24.77
CA GLY A 22 38.76 25.05 -24.73
C GLY A 22 39.48 24.53 -23.46
N ARG A 23 40.50 25.24 -22.93
CA ARG A 23 41.48 24.62 -22.00
C ARG A 23 41.02 24.40 -20.54
N LEU A 24 40.08 25.17 -19.99
CA LEU A 24 39.82 25.17 -18.52
C LEU A 24 38.43 24.66 -18.10
N PRO A 25 38.29 24.04 -16.90
CA PRO A 25 37.02 23.55 -16.38
C PRO A 25 36.00 24.67 -16.18
N TRP A 26 34.88 24.60 -16.90
CA TRP A 26 33.86 25.65 -16.98
C TRP A 26 33.25 26.02 -15.61
N ARG A 27 33.51 27.24 -15.11
CA ARG A 27 32.92 27.88 -13.93
C ARG A 27 32.40 29.27 -14.35
N LEU A 28 31.08 29.48 -14.30
CA LEU A 28 30.44 30.77 -14.63
C LEU A 28 31.05 31.93 -13.80
N ASP A 29 31.46 31.65 -12.56
CA ASP A 29 31.95 32.66 -11.61
C ASP A 29 33.49 32.79 -11.59
N SER A 30 34.19 32.18 -12.55
CA SER A 30 35.66 32.14 -12.51
C SER A 30 36.36 33.25 -13.28
N ARG A 31 35.71 33.83 -14.31
CA ARG A 31 36.35 34.84 -15.16
C ARG A 31 35.35 35.71 -15.94
N PRO A 32 35.67 36.99 -16.17
CA PRO A 32 34.95 37.84 -17.10
C PRO A 32 35.29 37.49 -18.55
N TYR A 33 34.26 37.56 -19.40
CA TYR A 33 34.40 37.49 -20.85
C TYR A 33 34.41 38.91 -21.43
N PRO A 34 35.42 39.30 -22.21
CA PRO A 34 35.50 40.63 -22.79
C PRO A 34 34.59 40.76 -24.02
N VAL A 35 34.36 42.01 -24.40
CA VAL A 35 34.02 42.39 -25.78
C VAL A 35 35.35 42.68 -26.47
N THR A 36 35.86 41.74 -27.26
CA THR A 36 37.17 41.82 -27.90
C THR A 36 37.04 42.59 -29.20
N VAL A 37 37.85 43.64 -29.37
CA VAL A 37 37.91 44.45 -30.58
C VAL A 37 39.30 44.32 -31.18
N LEU A 38 39.36 43.76 -32.39
CA LEU A 38 40.55 43.65 -33.22
C LEU A 38 40.71 44.96 -33.98
N GLU A 39 41.82 45.65 -33.77
CA GLU A 39 42.12 46.93 -34.42
C GLU A 39 43.41 46.81 -35.24
N PRO A 40 43.59 47.61 -36.31
CA PRO A 40 44.81 47.55 -37.09
C PRO A 40 46.00 48.04 -36.26
N ALA A 41 47.15 47.36 -36.28
CA ALA A 41 48.37 47.88 -35.64
C ALA A 41 49.00 49.03 -36.46
N GLY A 42 48.86 49.00 -37.79
CA GLY A 42 49.15 50.10 -38.70
C GLY A 42 48.08 50.28 -39.78
N ASP A 43 48.14 51.37 -40.55
CA ASP A 43 47.12 51.75 -41.54
C ASP A 43 46.96 50.79 -42.73
N ARG A 44 47.85 49.80 -42.88
CA ARG A 44 47.84 48.78 -43.93
C ARG A 44 47.35 47.41 -43.47
N ASP A 45 47.11 47.22 -42.17
CA ASP A 45 46.64 45.94 -41.63
C ASP A 45 45.12 45.81 -41.76
N ASP A 46 44.62 44.63 -42.12
CA ASP A 46 43.17 44.31 -42.14
C ASP A 46 42.79 43.35 -40.99
N PRO A 47 42.13 43.84 -39.93
CA PRO A 47 41.66 43.00 -38.84
C PRO A 47 40.57 41.99 -39.22
N ASP A 48 39.90 42.13 -40.37
CA ASP A 48 38.91 41.15 -40.84
C ASP A 48 39.53 39.79 -41.14
N GLU A 49 40.76 39.74 -41.66
CA GLU A 49 41.44 38.46 -41.96
C GLU A 49 41.64 37.62 -40.69
N HIS A 50 41.99 38.27 -39.58
CA HIS A 50 42.11 37.63 -38.27
C HIS A 50 40.75 37.19 -37.72
N LEU A 51 39.68 37.96 -37.99
CA LEU A 51 38.32 37.59 -37.60
C LEU A 51 37.83 36.34 -38.36
N GLU A 52 38.09 36.25 -39.67
CA GLU A 52 37.74 35.08 -40.49
C GLU A 52 38.49 33.82 -40.04
N GLU A 53 39.76 33.93 -39.67
CA GLU A 53 40.50 32.79 -39.12
C GLU A 53 39.93 32.32 -37.77
N LEU A 54 39.54 33.24 -36.88
CA LEU A 54 38.86 32.89 -35.63
C LEU A 54 37.48 32.24 -35.87
N LYS A 55 36.75 32.67 -36.91
CA LYS A 55 35.49 32.02 -37.33
C LYS A 55 35.74 30.59 -37.79
N ARG A 56 36.80 30.35 -38.58
CA ARG A 56 37.23 29.01 -39.03
C ARG A 56 37.54 28.11 -37.85
N LEU A 57 38.36 28.58 -36.90
CA LEU A 57 38.72 27.87 -35.68
C LEU A 57 37.50 27.52 -34.81
N ALA A 58 36.54 28.44 -34.66
CA ALA A 58 35.30 28.16 -33.93
C ALA A 58 34.50 26.99 -34.55
N GLY A 59 34.52 26.89 -35.88
CA GLY A 59 33.90 25.79 -36.63
C GLY A 59 34.61 24.45 -36.40
N GLU A 60 35.94 24.44 -36.48
CA GLU A 60 36.77 23.26 -36.21
C GLU A 60 36.58 22.75 -34.76
N MET A 61 36.48 23.66 -33.80
CA MET A 61 36.21 23.33 -32.40
C MET A 61 34.75 22.92 -32.10
N GLY A 62 33.84 23.08 -33.07
CA GLY A 62 32.41 22.81 -32.91
C GLY A 62 31.71 23.74 -31.91
N LEU A 63 32.18 24.99 -31.78
CA LEU A 63 31.59 25.99 -30.89
C LEU A 63 30.23 26.47 -31.42
N SER A 64 29.33 26.87 -30.51
CA SER A 64 28.11 27.59 -30.89
C SER A 64 28.47 29.03 -31.25
N ALA A 65 28.44 29.36 -32.54
CA ALA A 65 28.86 30.66 -33.03
C ALA A 65 27.81 31.31 -33.95
N ILE A 66 27.78 32.64 -33.98
CA ILE A 66 26.97 33.44 -34.91
C ILE A 66 27.83 34.56 -35.52
N ALA A 67 27.65 34.80 -36.81
CA ALA A 67 28.24 35.93 -37.53
C ALA A 67 27.10 36.65 -38.28
N PRO A 68 26.36 37.53 -37.59
CA PRO A 68 25.23 38.23 -38.22
C PRO A 68 25.74 39.24 -39.26
N GLU A 69 25.04 39.35 -40.37
CA GLU A 69 25.28 40.41 -41.36
C GLU A 69 24.86 41.77 -40.80
N LEU A 70 25.71 42.77 -41.01
CA LEU A 70 25.43 44.14 -40.60
C LEU A 70 24.70 44.86 -41.73
N ALA A 71 23.52 45.39 -41.44
CA ALA A 71 22.73 46.12 -42.42
C ALA A 71 23.28 47.55 -42.60
N ASP A 72 23.25 48.08 -43.83
CA ASP A 72 23.56 49.48 -44.16
C ASP A 72 22.42 50.46 -43.80
N ALA A 73 21.66 50.13 -42.75
CA ALA A 73 20.59 50.98 -42.23
C ALA A 73 21.08 51.71 -40.96
N GLY A 74 21.26 53.03 -41.05
CA GLY A 74 21.73 53.86 -39.94
C GLY A 74 20.91 53.72 -38.64
N GLY A 75 21.59 53.72 -37.49
CA GLY A 75 21.00 54.07 -36.19
C GLY A 75 20.60 52.92 -35.25
N GLU A 76 19.84 53.26 -34.19
CA GLU A 76 19.44 52.32 -33.12
C GLU A 76 18.52 51.19 -33.62
N ALA A 77 17.86 51.36 -34.76
CA ALA A 77 17.03 50.32 -35.40
C ALA A 77 17.84 49.13 -35.92
N ALA A 78 19.00 49.37 -36.56
CA ALA A 78 19.90 48.29 -36.99
C ALA A 78 20.52 47.56 -35.79
N ALA A 79 20.82 48.28 -34.70
CA ALA A 79 21.28 47.67 -33.46
C ALA A 79 20.21 46.74 -32.83
N ILE A 80 18.94 47.15 -32.84
CA ILE A 80 17.83 46.30 -32.37
C ILE A 80 17.68 45.05 -33.24
N ALA A 81 17.73 45.18 -34.57
CA ALA A 81 17.65 44.07 -35.50
C ALA A 81 18.82 43.07 -35.30
N LEU A 82 20.03 43.59 -35.06
CA LEU A 82 21.22 42.79 -34.78
C LEU A 82 21.06 41.94 -33.51
N VAL A 83 20.55 42.51 -32.42
CA VAL A 83 20.26 41.77 -31.18
C VAL A 83 19.12 40.77 -31.37
N ASP A 84 18.11 41.11 -32.17
CA ASP A 84 17.03 40.18 -32.51
C ASP A 84 17.56 38.95 -33.26
N THR A 85 18.46 39.15 -34.23
CA THR A 85 19.14 38.06 -34.94
C THR A 85 19.96 37.18 -33.99
N MET A 86 20.68 37.77 -33.02
CA MET A 86 21.41 37.01 -32.00
C MET A 86 20.50 36.21 -31.07
N SER A 87 19.26 36.65 -30.87
CA SER A 87 18.28 36.00 -29.99
C SER A 87 17.42 34.92 -30.66
N GLN A 88 17.73 34.54 -31.91
CA GLN A 88 17.03 33.50 -32.63
C GLN A 88 17.79 32.16 -32.54
N PRO A 89 17.16 31.04 -32.13
CA PRO A 89 17.86 29.75 -32.03
C PRO A 89 18.49 29.24 -33.32
N LEU A 90 17.91 29.57 -34.48
CA LEU A 90 18.28 29.01 -35.79
C LEU A 90 19.43 29.75 -36.47
N THR A 91 19.77 30.97 -36.03
CA THR A 91 20.83 31.79 -36.64
C THR A 91 22.23 31.38 -36.20
N TRP A 92 22.34 30.55 -35.16
CA TRP A 92 23.61 30.03 -34.66
C TRP A 92 24.08 28.81 -35.47
N ARG A 93 25.35 28.79 -35.87
CA ARG A 93 26.00 27.63 -36.51
C ARG A 93 26.32 26.55 -35.47
N HIS A 94 26.44 25.30 -35.92
CA HIS A 94 26.65 24.12 -35.07
C HIS A 94 25.61 23.99 -33.93
N THR A 95 24.36 24.37 -34.23
CA THR A 95 23.19 24.27 -33.34
C THR A 95 22.84 22.84 -32.94
N ARG A 96 23.23 21.85 -33.75
CA ARG A 96 23.32 20.43 -33.35
C ARG A 96 24.61 20.14 -32.56
N SER A 97 25.03 21.05 -31.69
CA SER A 97 26.00 20.72 -30.64
C SER A 97 25.48 19.49 -29.89
N GLN A 98 26.36 18.69 -29.28
CA GLN A 98 26.03 17.49 -28.49
C GLN A 98 25.06 17.74 -27.30
N PHE A 99 24.57 18.98 -27.17
CA PHE A 99 23.98 19.63 -26.01
C PHE A 99 22.63 20.32 -26.31
N GLY A 100 22.18 20.33 -27.58
CA GLY A 100 20.90 20.89 -28.03
C GLY A 100 20.93 22.38 -28.39
N LEU A 101 19.83 22.90 -28.94
CA LEU A 101 19.67 24.30 -29.37
C LEU A 101 19.75 25.29 -28.21
N LEU A 102 20.32 26.48 -28.45
CA LEU A 102 20.17 27.63 -27.56
C LEU A 102 18.69 28.09 -27.57
N ARG A 103 18.15 28.44 -26.40
CA ARG A 103 16.79 28.94 -26.23
C ARG A 103 16.80 30.41 -25.77
N PHE A 104 15.83 31.22 -26.21
CA PHE A 104 15.80 32.63 -25.81
C PHE A 104 14.41 33.04 -25.29
N PRO A 105 13.94 32.44 -24.18
CA PRO A 105 12.59 32.66 -23.68
C PRO A 105 12.35 34.09 -23.15
N ARG A 106 13.36 34.80 -22.63
CA ARG A 106 13.25 36.19 -22.19
C ARG A 106 13.32 37.15 -23.38
N SER A 107 14.24 36.92 -24.33
CA SER A 107 14.26 37.72 -25.56
C SER A 107 12.97 37.58 -26.35
N GLU A 108 12.41 36.37 -26.41
CA GLU A 108 11.09 36.13 -27.00
C GLU A 108 9.99 36.92 -26.29
N LEU A 109 9.99 36.95 -24.94
CA LEU A 109 9.04 37.75 -24.17
C LEU A 109 9.12 39.23 -24.57
N ILE A 110 10.32 39.82 -24.59
CA ILE A 110 10.50 41.23 -24.98
C ILE A 110 10.06 41.48 -26.43
N ARG A 111 10.35 40.55 -27.34
CA ARG A 111 9.90 40.62 -28.73
C ARG A 111 8.37 40.59 -28.85
N THR A 112 7.68 39.78 -28.04
CA THR A 112 6.20 39.77 -28.02
C THR A 112 5.63 41.10 -27.50
N ILE A 113 6.27 41.71 -26.51
CA ILE A 113 5.89 43.03 -25.98
C ILE A 113 6.10 44.10 -27.07
N GLN A 114 7.24 44.10 -27.74
CA GLN A 114 7.51 45.00 -28.87
C GLN A 114 6.48 44.83 -30.00
N ALA A 115 6.15 43.59 -30.39
CA ALA A 115 5.16 43.32 -31.42
C ALA A 115 3.72 43.72 -31.02
N ALA A 116 3.44 43.80 -29.70
CA ALA A 116 2.20 44.33 -29.17
C ALA A 116 2.22 45.87 -29.08
N ALA A 117 3.39 46.50 -28.96
CA ALA A 117 3.55 47.95 -28.93
C ALA A 117 3.55 48.57 -30.32
N ALA A 118 4.26 47.97 -31.28
CA ALA A 118 4.41 48.47 -32.63
C ALA A 118 3.15 48.26 -33.50
N GLU A 119 2.94 49.18 -34.44
CA GLU A 119 1.99 49.02 -35.54
C GLU A 119 2.70 48.37 -36.74
N PRO A 120 2.07 47.38 -37.42
CA PRO A 120 2.62 46.85 -38.65
C PRO A 120 2.58 47.94 -39.73
N GLY A 121 3.71 48.21 -40.38
CA GLY A 121 3.76 49.08 -41.56
C GLY A 121 3.11 48.43 -42.78
N THR A 122 3.00 49.19 -43.88
CA THR A 122 2.45 48.71 -45.17
C THR A 122 3.18 47.50 -45.73
N ASP A 123 4.46 47.35 -45.39
CA ASP A 123 5.35 46.31 -45.92
C ASP A 123 5.54 45.15 -44.92
N GLY A 124 4.75 45.13 -43.84
CA GLY A 124 4.82 44.10 -42.79
C GLY A 124 5.96 44.26 -41.78
N ALA A 125 6.92 45.17 -42.01
CA ALA A 125 7.96 45.51 -41.06
C ALA A 125 7.39 46.31 -39.85
N LEU A 126 7.97 46.11 -38.67
CA LEU A 126 7.60 46.88 -37.48
C LEU A 126 8.15 48.31 -37.61
N ALA A 127 7.31 49.32 -37.41
CA ALA A 127 7.76 50.71 -37.37
C ALA A 127 8.88 50.90 -36.31
N PRO A 128 9.84 51.81 -36.49
CA PRO A 128 10.84 52.12 -35.48
C PRO A 128 10.20 52.84 -34.27
N PRO A 129 10.71 52.64 -33.04
CA PRO A 129 10.26 53.39 -31.86
C PRO A 129 10.65 54.89 -31.94
N PRO A 130 9.95 55.81 -31.24
CA PRO A 130 8.89 55.58 -30.25
C PRO A 130 7.57 55.08 -30.86
N TYR A 131 6.90 54.17 -30.15
CA TYR A 131 5.64 53.59 -30.61
C TYR A 131 4.44 54.49 -30.30
N ARG A 132 3.48 54.57 -31.23
CA ARG A 132 2.29 55.42 -31.12
C ARG A 132 1.15 54.81 -30.30
N ARG A 133 1.15 53.47 -30.10
CA ARG A 133 0.09 52.78 -29.35
C ARG A 133 0.15 53.12 -27.87
N SER A 134 -1.00 53.37 -27.26
CA SER A 134 -1.07 53.64 -25.82
C SER A 134 -0.63 52.42 -24.99
N PRO A 135 -0.04 52.63 -23.80
CA PRO A 135 0.45 51.53 -22.95
C PRO A 135 -0.64 50.51 -22.58
N VAL A 136 -1.85 51.00 -22.30
CA VAL A 136 -3.03 50.15 -22.00
C VAL A 136 -3.38 49.27 -23.20
N ALA A 137 -3.47 49.84 -24.41
CA ALA A 137 -3.77 49.08 -25.62
C ALA A 137 -2.66 48.09 -25.99
N THR A 138 -1.40 48.41 -25.68
CA THR A 138 -0.27 47.48 -25.82
C THR A 138 -0.39 46.28 -24.88
N VAL A 139 -0.73 46.53 -23.61
CA VAL A 139 -0.94 45.48 -22.60
C VAL A 139 -2.10 44.58 -23.00
N ASP A 140 -3.23 45.15 -23.43
CA ASP A 140 -4.40 44.38 -23.87
C ASP A 140 -4.10 43.52 -25.09
N ARG A 141 -3.44 44.07 -26.11
CA ARG A 141 -3.04 43.32 -27.30
C ARG A 141 -2.01 42.24 -27.01
N TRP A 142 -1.08 42.49 -26.08
CA TRP A 142 -0.14 41.47 -25.63
C TRP A 142 -0.89 40.34 -24.91
N ASN A 143 -1.84 40.69 -24.03
CA ASN A 143 -2.68 39.75 -23.30
C ASN A 143 -3.51 38.85 -24.21
N GLU A 144 -4.07 39.40 -25.30
CA GLU A 144 -4.80 38.62 -26.33
C GLU A 144 -3.91 37.59 -27.03
N ARG A 145 -2.64 37.93 -27.28
CA ARG A 145 -1.68 37.07 -28.00
C ARG A 145 -0.94 36.08 -27.11
N ALA A 146 -0.80 36.36 -25.81
CA ALA A 146 -0.02 35.57 -24.87
C ALA A 146 -0.78 34.36 -24.27
N GLY A 147 -2.08 34.18 -24.58
CA GLY A 147 -2.87 33.04 -24.11
C GLY A 147 -2.32 31.69 -24.60
N LEU A 148 -2.06 30.76 -23.68
CA LEU A 148 -1.57 29.40 -23.97
C LEU A 148 -2.56 28.53 -24.76
N PHE A 149 -3.82 28.96 -24.87
CA PHE A 149 -4.86 28.27 -25.62
C PHE A 149 -5.70 29.29 -26.37
N ARG A 150 -5.64 29.31 -27.71
CA ARG A 150 -6.64 29.98 -28.55
C ARG A 150 -7.95 29.21 -28.41
N TRP A 151 -8.78 29.58 -27.45
CA TRP A 151 -10.17 29.10 -27.31
C TRP A 151 -11.15 30.01 -28.07
N GLN A 152 -10.77 30.48 -29.26
CA GLN A 152 -11.68 31.17 -30.17
C GLN A 152 -11.40 30.74 -31.62
N GLY A 153 -12.26 29.85 -32.13
CA GLY A 153 -12.70 29.90 -33.52
C GLY A 153 -12.06 29.02 -34.60
N ALA A 154 -11.32 27.94 -34.29
CA ALA A 154 -10.87 27.00 -35.34
C ALA A 154 -11.00 25.52 -34.91
N PRO A 155 -11.44 24.61 -35.79
CA PRO A 155 -11.57 23.19 -35.46
C PRO A 155 -10.19 22.59 -35.18
N LEU A 156 -10.12 21.81 -34.11
CA LEU A 156 -8.94 21.19 -33.51
C LEU A 156 -7.98 20.55 -34.53
N ARG A 157 -6.73 21.03 -34.57
CA ARG A 157 -5.57 20.18 -34.87
C ARG A 157 -4.62 20.21 -33.68
N ALA A 158 -4.82 19.30 -32.74
CA ALA A 158 -3.83 19.02 -31.71
C ALA A 158 -2.54 18.48 -32.36
N PRO A 159 -1.34 18.77 -31.81
CA PRO A 159 -0.10 18.17 -32.28
C PRO A 159 -0.18 16.63 -32.26
N ALA A 160 0.35 15.96 -33.29
CA ALA A 160 0.19 14.52 -33.53
C ALA A 160 0.59 13.58 -32.36
N TRP A 161 1.34 14.06 -31.37
CA TRP A 161 1.79 13.27 -30.21
C TRP A 161 0.89 13.38 -28.97
N TRP A 162 -0.07 14.31 -28.94
CA TRP A 162 -0.98 14.52 -27.80
C TRP A 162 -2.02 13.40 -27.60
N PRO A 163 -2.63 12.81 -28.66
CA PRO A 163 -3.54 11.68 -28.50
C PRO A 163 -2.83 10.45 -27.93
N GLY A 164 -1.54 10.25 -28.21
CA GLY A 164 -0.77 9.12 -27.72
C GLY A 164 -0.54 9.14 -26.20
N ILE A 165 -0.24 10.31 -25.63
CA ILE A 165 -0.05 10.45 -24.17
C ILE A 165 -1.40 10.42 -23.45
N GLY A 166 -2.43 11.07 -24.00
CA GLY A 166 -3.80 11.01 -23.46
C GLY A 166 -4.36 9.59 -23.47
N ALA A 167 -4.24 8.87 -24.59
CA ALA A 167 -4.68 7.49 -24.70
C ALA A 167 -3.84 6.54 -23.84
N SER A 168 -2.52 6.76 -23.69
CA SER A 168 -1.68 5.93 -22.82
C SER A 168 -1.98 6.13 -21.33
N ILE A 169 -2.29 7.37 -20.91
CA ILE A 169 -2.72 7.65 -19.53
C ILE A 169 -4.12 7.08 -19.29
N VAL A 170 -5.05 7.24 -20.23
CA VAL A 170 -6.40 6.65 -20.13
C VAL A 170 -6.35 5.12 -20.17
N ALA A 171 -5.47 4.52 -20.98
CA ALA A 171 -5.26 3.08 -21.01
C ALA A 171 -4.59 2.56 -19.73
N LEU A 172 -3.58 3.26 -19.19
CA LEU A 172 -2.98 2.92 -17.90
C LEU A 172 -4.02 3.02 -16.76
N ILE A 173 -4.89 4.04 -16.81
CA ILE A 173 -6.01 4.23 -15.87
C ILE A 173 -7.07 3.14 -16.05
N ALA A 174 -7.41 2.74 -17.28
CA ALA A 174 -8.37 1.67 -17.56
C ALA A 174 -7.83 0.29 -17.17
N VAL A 175 -6.52 0.06 -17.32
CA VAL A 175 -5.83 -1.17 -16.89
C VAL A 175 -5.70 -1.20 -15.37
N LEU A 176 -5.40 -0.06 -14.72
CA LEU A 176 -5.43 0.05 -13.26
C LEU A 176 -6.87 -0.11 -12.73
N ALA A 177 -7.87 0.51 -13.35
CA ALA A 177 -9.27 0.39 -12.93
C ALA A 177 -9.84 -1.02 -13.18
N GLY A 178 -9.53 -1.64 -14.33
CA GLY A 178 -9.95 -2.98 -14.69
C GLY A 178 -9.32 -4.08 -13.82
N GLY A 179 -8.07 -3.90 -13.39
CA GLY A 179 -7.39 -4.82 -12.47
C GLY A 179 -7.75 -4.63 -10.99
N ILE A 180 -8.43 -3.53 -10.64
CA ILE A 180 -8.78 -3.17 -9.25
C ILE A 180 -10.26 -3.45 -8.93
N ALA A 181 -11.14 -3.52 -9.94
CA ALA A 181 -12.59 -3.59 -9.78
C ALA A 181 -13.12 -4.90 -9.16
N GLU A 182 -12.36 -6.00 -9.15
CA GLU A 182 -12.91 -7.30 -8.74
C GLU A 182 -12.80 -7.60 -7.23
N GLN A 183 -11.99 -6.86 -6.45
CA GLN A 183 -11.80 -7.16 -5.00
C GLN A 183 -11.46 -5.98 -4.06
N THR A 184 -11.66 -4.71 -4.43
CA THR A 184 -11.30 -3.59 -3.52
C THR A 184 -12.48 -2.92 -2.80
N PRO A 185 -12.37 -2.64 -1.48
CA PRO A 185 -13.39 -1.92 -0.72
C PRO A 185 -13.58 -0.48 -1.24
N SER A 186 -14.82 0.00 -1.18
CA SER A 186 -15.30 1.31 -1.69
C SER A 186 -14.46 2.53 -1.31
N ARG A 187 -13.67 2.46 -0.23
CA ARG A 187 -12.76 3.52 0.22
C ARG A 187 -11.60 3.77 -0.74
N ILE A 188 -11.11 2.74 -1.44
CA ILE A 188 -9.99 2.88 -2.40
C ILE A 188 -10.46 3.61 -3.66
N LEU A 189 -11.65 3.27 -4.15
CA LEU A 189 -12.34 3.98 -5.23
C LEU A 189 -12.60 5.45 -4.87
N ALA A 190 -13.01 5.73 -3.63
CA ALA A 190 -13.21 7.10 -3.16
C ALA A 190 -11.89 7.89 -3.08
N THR A 191 -10.80 7.28 -2.59
CA THR A 191 -9.47 7.94 -2.58
C THR A 191 -8.93 8.18 -3.98
N ALA A 192 -9.10 7.22 -4.91
CA ALA A 192 -8.70 7.38 -6.29
C ALA A 192 -9.52 8.48 -7.00
N ALA A 193 -10.84 8.54 -6.74
CA ALA A 193 -11.70 9.61 -7.24
C ALA A 193 -11.38 10.98 -6.62
N ALA A 194 -11.02 11.05 -5.34
CA ALA A 194 -10.61 12.28 -4.68
C ALA A 194 -9.26 12.78 -5.22
N VAL A 195 -8.28 11.89 -5.42
CA VAL A 195 -7.01 12.24 -6.08
C VAL A 195 -7.27 12.70 -7.52
N LEU A 196 -8.15 12.02 -8.26
CA LEU A 196 -8.56 12.43 -9.61
C LEU A 196 -9.22 13.81 -9.61
N ALA A 197 -10.13 14.09 -8.67
CA ALA A 197 -10.77 15.39 -8.51
C ALA A 197 -9.75 16.48 -8.16
N VAL A 198 -8.79 16.20 -7.27
CA VAL A 198 -7.71 17.14 -6.93
C VAL A 198 -6.83 17.41 -8.15
N VAL A 199 -6.49 16.40 -8.94
CA VAL A 199 -5.71 16.58 -10.18
C VAL A 199 -6.49 17.37 -11.22
N LEU A 200 -7.78 17.07 -11.44
CA LEU A 200 -8.62 17.80 -12.39
C LEU A 200 -8.89 19.25 -11.94
N VAL A 201 -9.12 19.48 -10.65
CA VAL A 201 -9.28 20.82 -10.06
C VAL A 201 -7.96 21.57 -10.10
N ALA A 202 -6.82 20.93 -9.85
CA ALA A 202 -5.52 21.55 -10.03
C ALA A 202 -5.28 21.92 -11.50
N VAL A 203 -5.60 21.04 -12.46
CA VAL A 203 -5.51 21.33 -13.90
C VAL A 203 -6.46 22.46 -14.30
N ALA A 204 -7.70 22.48 -13.80
CA ALA A 204 -8.67 23.55 -14.05
C ALA A 204 -8.27 24.88 -13.40
N ALA A 205 -7.76 24.86 -12.16
CA ALA A 205 -7.25 26.05 -11.49
C ALA A 205 -6.00 26.60 -12.19
N LEU A 206 -5.08 25.72 -12.64
CA LEU A 206 -3.92 26.09 -13.45
C LEU A 206 -4.32 26.59 -14.86
N SER A 207 -5.56 26.33 -15.32
CA SER A 207 -6.09 26.87 -16.57
C SER A 207 -6.66 28.29 -16.44
N THR A 208 -6.89 28.79 -15.21
CA THR A 208 -7.40 30.15 -14.97
C THR A 208 -6.27 31.19 -14.85
N ARG A 209 -6.31 32.18 -15.75
CA ARG A 209 -5.24 33.18 -16.03
C ARG A 209 -4.74 33.97 -14.81
N ARG A 210 -5.61 34.39 -13.90
CA ARG A 210 -5.26 35.20 -12.70
C ARG A 210 -4.49 34.41 -11.63
N ILE A 211 -4.62 33.09 -11.61
CA ILE A 211 -4.00 32.22 -10.60
C ILE A 211 -2.67 31.65 -11.11
N TRP A 212 -2.57 31.33 -12.40
CA TRP A 212 -1.39 30.63 -12.93
C TRP A 212 -0.12 31.50 -13.02
N LEU A 213 -0.20 32.77 -13.42
CA LEU A 213 0.98 33.66 -13.52
C LEU A 213 1.68 33.89 -12.16
N PRO A 214 0.97 34.15 -11.04
CA PRO A 214 1.56 34.20 -9.70
C PRO A 214 2.06 32.84 -9.19
N VAL A 215 1.32 31.76 -9.41
CA VAL A 215 1.69 30.41 -8.93
C VAL A 215 2.92 29.89 -9.65
N LEU A 216 3.00 30.02 -10.97
CA LEU A 216 4.17 29.67 -11.76
C LEU A 216 5.42 30.48 -11.40
N SER A 217 5.26 31.80 -11.29
CA SER A 217 6.37 32.69 -10.96
C SER A 217 6.91 32.44 -9.54
N ARG A 218 6.07 31.95 -8.60
CA ARG A 218 6.49 31.47 -7.28
C ARG A 218 7.04 30.04 -7.28
N ALA A 219 6.42 29.10 -7.99
CA ALA A 219 6.76 27.66 -8.00
C ALA A 219 7.92 27.28 -8.94
N GLY A 220 8.46 28.21 -9.74
CA GLY A 220 9.68 28.00 -10.53
C GLY A 220 9.47 27.46 -11.96
N PHE A 221 8.22 27.24 -12.38
CA PHE A 221 7.87 26.97 -13.77
C PHE A 221 7.61 28.31 -14.50
N GLY A 222 8.25 28.56 -15.65
CA GLY A 222 8.10 29.82 -16.39
C GLY A 222 9.09 30.93 -16.01
N GLY A 223 10.38 30.59 -15.89
CA GLY A 223 11.46 31.50 -15.48
C GLY A 223 11.54 32.86 -16.20
N ARG A 224 11.02 32.99 -17.43
CA ARG A 224 10.94 34.27 -18.15
C ARG A 224 10.01 35.29 -17.50
N TYR A 225 8.86 34.86 -16.98
CA TYR A 225 7.87 35.75 -16.34
C TYR A 225 8.34 36.17 -14.95
N ARG A 226 8.91 35.23 -14.18
CA ARG A 226 9.55 35.53 -12.89
C ARG A 226 10.71 36.51 -13.05
N TRP A 227 11.55 36.33 -14.08
CA TRP A 227 12.65 37.24 -14.37
C TRP A 227 12.13 38.66 -14.65
N PHE A 228 11.14 38.81 -15.53
CA PHE A 228 10.57 40.12 -15.87
C PHE A 228 9.93 40.80 -14.65
N ALA A 229 9.21 40.02 -13.83
CA ALA A 229 8.55 40.50 -12.62
C ALA A 229 9.50 40.88 -11.48
N ARG A 230 10.73 40.35 -11.43
CA ARG A 230 11.63 40.52 -10.27
C ARG A 230 12.98 41.17 -10.58
N THR A 231 13.35 41.33 -11.85
CA THR A 231 14.66 41.88 -12.18
C THR A 231 14.81 43.32 -11.70
N SER A 232 15.92 43.64 -11.02
CA SER A 232 16.20 45.02 -10.59
C SER A 232 16.57 45.95 -11.74
N PHE A 233 16.73 45.45 -12.97
CA PHE A 233 16.91 46.31 -14.16
C PHE A 233 15.73 47.28 -14.35
N PHE A 234 14.50 46.84 -14.02
CA PHE A 234 13.31 47.67 -14.12
C PHE A 234 13.02 48.47 -12.83
N ALA A 235 13.81 48.30 -11.76
CA ALA A 235 13.60 49.04 -10.51
C ALA A 235 13.87 50.55 -10.67
N VAL A 236 14.72 50.94 -11.62
CA VAL A 236 14.97 52.35 -11.97
C VAL A 236 13.77 53.01 -12.67
N LEU A 237 12.79 52.23 -13.13
CA LEU A 237 11.54 52.72 -13.71
C LEU A 237 10.44 52.95 -12.66
N ASP A 238 10.74 52.72 -11.39
CA ASP A 238 9.80 52.82 -10.27
C ASP A 238 10.25 53.95 -9.32
N GLU A 239 9.57 55.10 -9.39
CA GLU A 239 9.77 56.23 -8.47
C GLU A 239 9.01 56.04 -7.14
N SER A 240 8.11 55.05 -7.06
CA SER A 240 7.18 54.84 -5.93
C SER A 240 7.61 53.75 -4.93
N GLY A 241 8.52 52.85 -5.30
CA GLY A 241 9.04 51.80 -4.41
C GLY A 241 8.11 50.61 -4.15
N ASP A 242 6.98 50.52 -4.85
CA ASP A 242 6.03 49.41 -4.73
C ASP A 242 6.47 48.23 -5.62
N ASP A 243 6.41 46.99 -5.11
CA ASP A 243 6.68 45.78 -5.90
C ASP A 243 5.56 45.52 -6.92
N LEU A 244 5.58 46.30 -8.00
CA LEU A 244 4.74 46.13 -9.17
C LEU A 244 5.10 44.76 -9.77
N GLY A 245 4.22 43.77 -9.56
CA GLY A 245 4.34 42.45 -10.17
C GLY A 245 4.39 42.51 -11.70
N PHE A 246 4.26 41.35 -12.36
CA PHE A 246 4.43 41.24 -13.82
C PHE A 246 3.60 42.26 -14.62
N GLU A 247 2.32 42.45 -14.27
CA GLU A 247 1.40 43.35 -15.01
C GLU A 247 1.77 44.83 -14.87
N GLY A 248 2.16 45.28 -13.67
CA GLY A 248 2.57 46.66 -13.43
C GLY A 248 3.85 47.02 -14.19
N ARG A 249 4.83 46.10 -14.21
CA ARG A 249 6.06 46.29 -15.02
C ARG A 249 5.79 46.25 -16.52
N LEU A 250 4.86 45.40 -16.97
CA LEU A 250 4.48 45.33 -18.38
C LEU A 250 3.89 46.68 -18.84
N HIS A 251 3.05 47.30 -18.02
CA HIS A 251 2.51 48.64 -18.27
C HIS A 251 3.62 49.70 -18.33
N ARG A 252 4.54 49.71 -17.36
CA ARG A 252 5.67 50.68 -17.32
C ARG A 252 6.64 50.54 -18.48
N VAL A 253 6.98 49.31 -18.88
CA VAL A 253 7.79 49.07 -20.07
C VAL A 253 7.05 49.58 -21.31
N SER A 254 5.75 49.33 -21.42
CA SER A 254 4.93 49.84 -22.53
C SER A 254 4.87 51.37 -22.55
N GLU A 255 4.78 52.02 -21.38
CA GLU A 255 4.85 53.48 -21.22
C GLU A 255 6.19 54.04 -21.71
N ARG A 256 7.31 53.45 -21.29
CA ARG A 256 8.64 53.91 -21.69
C ARG A 256 8.90 53.76 -23.20
N LEU A 257 8.29 52.76 -23.84
CA LEU A 257 8.39 52.56 -25.30
C LEU A 257 7.68 53.64 -26.14
N THR A 258 6.91 54.53 -25.51
CA THR A 258 6.30 55.71 -26.17
C THR A 258 7.16 56.98 -26.05
N LYS A 259 8.23 56.96 -25.25
CA LYS A 259 9.08 58.13 -24.97
C LYS A 259 10.19 58.30 -26.02
N PRO A 260 10.76 59.51 -26.20
CA PRO A 260 11.77 59.78 -27.23
C PRO A 260 13.02 58.89 -27.16
N ASP A 261 13.36 58.35 -25.98
CA ASP A 261 14.51 57.45 -25.76
C ASP A 261 14.18 55.96 -25.91
N ALA A 262 12.99 55.62 -26.43
CA ALA A 262 12.48 54.25 -26.52
C ALA A 262 13.40 53.30 -27.31
N ALA A 263 14.07 53.78 -28.36
CA ALA A 263 14.98 52.98 -29.19
C ALA A 263 16.20 52.49 -28.39
N ARG A 264 16.89 53.40 -27.67
CA ARG A 264 17.98 53.08 -26.74
C ARG A 264 17.54 52.17 -25.60
N PHE A 265 16.40 52.45 -24.98
CA PHE A 265 15.85 51.64 -23.90
C PHE A 265 15.51 50.21 -24.37
N LEU A 266 14.88 50.07 -25.54
CA LEU A 266 14.55 48.77 -26.13
C LEU A 266 15.82 47.96 -26.45
N LEU A 267 16.85 48.61 -26.99
CA LEU A 267 18.15 47.98 -27.24
C LEU A 267 18.77 47.45 -25.94
N GLN A 268 18.74 48.23 -24.85
CA GLN A 268 19.26 47.80 -23.55
C GLN A 268 18.47 46.61 -22.97
N ILE A 269 17.14 46.64 -23.00
CA ILE A 269 16.32 45.52 -22.49
C ILE A 269 16.54 44.25 -23.31
N LYS A 270 16.57 44.35 -24.65
CA LYS A 270 16.80 43.19 -25.53
C LYS A 270 18.18 42.58 -25.30
N THR A 271 19.20 43.43 -25.15
CA THR A 271 20.56 42.98 -24.85
C THR A 271 20.63 42.31 -23.48
N PHE A 272 19.93 42.85 -22.47
CA PHE A 272 19.87 42.24 -21.14
C PHE A 272 19.13 40.90 -21.16
N ALA A 273 18.02 40.81 -21.88
CA ALA A 273 17.27 39.56 -22.05
C ALA A 273 18.12 38.48 -22.74
N LEU A 274 18.86 38.85 -23.80
CA LEU A 274 19.79 37.95 -24.51
C LEU A 274 20.88 37.41 -23.57
N LEU A 275 21.55 38.31 -22.84
CA LEU A 275 22.61 37.96 -21.91
C LEU A 275 22.10 37.03 -20.80
N GLU A 276 20.90 37.27 -20.27
CA GLU A 276 20.32 36.45 -19.20
C GLU A 276 19.80 35.09 -19.69
N ASP A 277 19.30 35.00 -20.92
CA ASP A 277 18.94 33.74 -21.55
C ASP A 277 20.15 32.84 -21.81
N ILE A 278 21.28 33.46 -22.21
CA ILE A 278 22.56 32.76 -22.31
C ILE A 278 23.02 32.33 -20.91
N ARG A 279 23.05 33.23 -19.93
CA ARG A 279 23.45 32.92 -18.54
C ARG A 279 22.66 31.76 -17.94
N ASP A 280 21.33 31.70 -18.12
CA ASP A 280 20.46 30.62 -17.62
C ASP A 280 20.84 29.22 -18.16
N GLN A 281 21.29 29.14 -19.40
CA GLN A 281 21.67 27.87 -20.04
C GLN A 281 23.02 27.34 -19.58
N TYR A 282 23.83 28.23 -19.03
CA TYR A 282 25.12 27.99 -18.46
C TYR A 282 25.02 28.13 -16.92
N ARG A 283 23.94 27.66 -16.29
CA ARG A 283 23.85 27.49 -14.82
C ARG A 283 24.14 26.04 -14.43
N ARG A 284 25.09 25.84 -13.50
CA ARG A 284 25.55 24.51 -13.04
C ARG A 284 24.44 23.69 -12.41
N LEU A 285 23.78 24.24 -11.39
CA LEU A 285 22.77 23.56 -10.57
C LEU A 285 21.34 23.77 -11.09
N ALA A 286 21.17 23.95 -12.40
CA ALA A 286 19.83 23.88 -12.98
C ALA A 286 19.28 22.44 -12.80
N PRO A 287 17.96 22.23 -12.60
CA PRO A 287 17.38 20.89 -12.44
C PRO A 287 17.69 19.88 -13.57
N SER A 288 18.07 20.38 -14.74
CA SER A 288 18.47 19.57 -15.90
C SER A 288 20.00 19.49 -16.10
N LEU A 289 20.78 19.97 -15.13
CA LEU A 289 22.25 20.06 -15.11
C LEU A 289 22.81 20.67 -16.41
N ARG A 290 22.13 21.69 -16.95
CA ARG A 290 22.44 22.28 -18.27
C ARG A 290 23.86 22.82 -18.35
N GLY A 291 24.36 23.44 -17.28
CA GLY A 291 25.75 23.92 -17.23
C GLY A 291 26.79 22.80 -17.35
N PHE A 292 26.53 21.60 -16.82
CA PHE A 292 27.43 20.44 -17.04
C PHE A 292 27.34 19.88 -18.46
N LYS A 293 26.29 20.23 -19.19
CA LYS A 293 26.07 19.89 -20.60
C LYS A 293 26.53 21.02 -21.53
N ARG A 294 27.17 22.12 -21.11
CA ARG A 294 27.70 23.12 -22.08
C ARG A 294 29.06 23.64 -21.59
N PRO A 295 30.18 23.06 -22.04
CA PRO A 295 31.49 23.34 -21.47
C PRO A 295 32.19 24.58 -22.03
N ALA A 296 31.73 25.14 -23.16
CA ALA A 296 32.35 26.28 -23.84
C ALA A 296 31.33 27.42 -24.05
N PRO A 297 31.74 28.69 -23.96
CA PRO A 297 30.85 29.83 -24.17
C PRO A 297 30.45 29.97 -25.66
N PRO A 298 29.23 30.44 -25.98
CA PRO A 298 28.90 30.90 -27.32
C PRO A 298 29.76 32.08 -27.77
N VAL A 299 30.01 32.16 -29.08
CA VAL A 299 30.84 33.20 -29.71
C VAL A 299 30.04 34.02 -30.72
N VAL A 300 30.17 35.33 -30.68
CA VAL A 300 29.58 36.28 -31.64
C VAL A 300 30.71 36.96 -32.40
N PHE A 301 30.68 36.90 -33.73
CA PHE A 301 31.64 37.56 -34.61
C PHE A 301 30.99 38.72 -35.35
N LEU A 302 31.55 39.93 -35.24
CA LEU A 302 31.07 41.13 -35.93
C LEU A 302 32.17 41.70 -36.82
N SER A 303 31.98 41.64 -38.15
CA SER A 303 32.93 42.27 -39.09
C SER A 303 32.57 43.73 -39.29
N ARG A 304 33.54 44.64 -39.14
CA ARG A 304 33.40 46.10 -39.35
C ARG A 304 32.16 46.74 -38.69
N PRO A 305 31.98 46.62 -37.35
CA PRO A 305 30.90 47.31 -36.67
C PRO A 305 31.16 48.82 -36.62
N GLY A 306 30.25 49.61 -37.20
CA GLY A 306 30.30 51.08 -37.22
C GLY A 306 29.03 51.72 -36.67
N ARG A 307 28.99 53.07 -36.63
CA ARG A 307 27.77 53.81 -36.23
C ARG A 307 26.62 53.63 -37.24
N ARG A 308 26.95 53.55 -38.53
CA ARG A 308 25.97 53.43 -39.62
C ARG A 308 25.28 52.07 -39.71
N ASN A 309 25.84 51.03 -39.09
CA ASN A 309 25.28 49.67 -39.14
C ASN A 309 24.85 49.16 -37.76
N GLY A 310 24.86 50.03 -36.74
CA GLY A 310 24.40 49.72 -35.38
C GLY A 310 25.34 48.82 -34.56
N GLY A 311 26.44 48.32 -35.14
CA GLY A 311 27.36 47.41 -34.47
C GLY A 311 27.98 48.00 -33.20
N LEU A 312 28.44 49.26 -33.25
CA LEU A 312 29.00 49.95 -32.08
C LEU A 312 27.99 50.15 -30.94
N ALA A 313 26.71 50.36 -31.28
CA ALA A 313 25.66 50.52 -30.28
C ALA A 313 25.39 49.19 -29.54
N VAL A 314 25.47 48.05 -30.24
CA VAL A 314 25.38 46.72 -29.60
C VAL A 314 26.58 46.42 -28.72
N LEU A 315 27.81 46.71 -29.18
CA LEU A 315 29.02 46.55 -28.37
C LEU A 315 28.95 47.38 -27.08
N SER A 316 28.49 48.63 -27.21
CA SER A 316 28.30 49.54 -26.07
C SER A 316 27.23 49.03 -25.11
N ALA A 317 26.06 48.61 -25.62
CA ALA A 317 24.99 48.06 -24.78
C ALA A 317 25.42 46.80 -24.01
N ILE A 318 26.20 45.90 -24.64
CA ILE A 318 26.74 44.70 -23.97
C ILE A 318 27.71 45.11 -22.85
N SER A 319 28.60 46.06 -23.11
CA SER A 319 29.54 46.56 -22.11
C SER A 319 28.83 47.23 -20.93
N ASP A 320 27.86 48.10 -21.20
CA ASP A 320 27.11 48.84 -20.17
C ASP A 320 26.31 47.91 -19.25
N ILE A 321 25.65 46.90 -19.82
CA ILE A 321 24.84 45.95 -19.03
C ILE A 321 25.75 45.07 -18.15
N ARG A 322 26.92 44.65 -18.67
CA ARG A 322 27.91 43.91 -17.89
C ARG A 322 28.50 44.76 -16.76
N ALA A 323 28.72 46.06 -17.01
CA ALA A 323 29.18 47.02 -15.99
C ALA A 323 28.16 47.22 -14.88
N ARG A 324 26.88 47.46 -15.22
CA ARG A 324 25.81 47.74 -14.25
C ARG A 324 25.44 46.56 -13.36
N ARG A 325 25.60 45.32 -13.84
CA ARG A 325 25.12 44.12 -13.13
C ARG A 325 26.19 43.41 -12.31
N SER A 326 27.47 43.62 -12.60
CA SER A 326 28.59 42.86 -12.01
C SER A 326 28.43 41.33 -12.12
N GLU A 327 27.61 40.86 -13.06
CA GLU A 327 27.31 39.45 -13.29
C GLU A 327 28.08 38.92 -14.51
N PHE A 328 28.74 37.77 -14.37
CA PHE A 328 29.47 37.14 -15.47
C PHE A 328 28.51 36.52 -16.49
N HIS A 329 28.63 36.93 -17.76
CA HIS A 329 27.85 36.39 -18.87
C HIS A 329 28.76 35.54 -19.76
N PRO A 330 28.41 34.28 -20.06
CA PRO A 330 29.27 33.37 -20.81
C PRO A 330 29.10 33.60 -22.32
N LEU A 331 29.26 34.83 -22.79
CA LEU A 331 29.16 35.20 -24.20
C LEU A 331 30.45 35.90 -24.62
N LEU A 332 31.19 35.31 -25.55
CA LEU A 332 32.38 35.91 -26.13
C LEU A 332 31.98 36.71 -27.36
N VAL A 333 32.35 37.99 -27.42
CA VAL A 333 32.11 38.85 -28.59
C VAL A 333 33.46 39.24 -29.17
N ILE A 334 33.64 39.04 -30.47
CA ILE A 334 34.86 39.39 -31.20
C ILE A 334 34.44 40.23 -32.40
N ALA A 335 34.99 41.44 -32.49
CA ALA A 335 34.68 42.41 -33.51
C ALA A 335 35.96 42.89 -34.20
N SER A 336 35.98 43.05 -35.51
CA SER A 336 37.07 43.71 -36.25
C SER A 336 36.66 45.11 -36.64
N ILE A 337 37.48 46.13 -36.34
CA ILE A 337 37.19 47.53 -36.68
C ILE A 337 38.22 48.08 -37.66
N ASP A 338 37.80 49.04 -38.49
CA ASP A 338 38.72 49.80 -39.34
C ASP A 338 39.39 50.97 -38.57
N ALA A 339 40.41 51.57 -39.19
CA ALA A 339 41.18 52.65 -38.60
C ALA A 339 40.35 53.91 -38.27
N GLY A 340 39.32 54.23 -39.06
CA GLY A 340 38.45 55.39 -38.80
C GLY A 340 37.49 55.13 -37.64
N THR A 341 36.98 53.91 -37.54
CA THR A 341 36.13 53.47 -36.42
C THR A 341 36.92 53.37 -35.10
N ARG A 342 38.24 53.10 -35.15
CA ARG A 342 39.14 53.08 -33.98
C ARG A 342 39.08 54.39 -33.17
N ASP A 343 39.09 55.51 -33.87
CA ASP A 343 39.10 56.83 -33.25
C ASP A 343 37.71 57.20 -32.69
N GLU A 344 36.63 56.72 -33.32
CA GLU A 344 35.24 56.93 -32.89
C GLU A 344 34.86 56.15 -31.61
N LEU A 345 35.48 54.99 -31.38
CA LEU A 345 35.19 54.12 -30.23
C LEU A 345 35.63 54.78 -28.91
N GLY A 346 36.72 55.57 -28.95
CA GLY A 346 37.34 56.21 -27.80
C GLY A 346 37.89 55.23 -26.75
N GLY A 347 38.47 55.76 -25.67
CA GLY A 347 39.03 54.98 -24.55
C GLY A 347 40.56 54.98 -24.50
N ALA A 348 41.12 54.41 -23.43
CA ALA A 348 42.57 54.37 -23.23
C ALA A 348 43.27 53.58 -24.35
N ALA A 349 44.48 54.03 -24.72
CA ALA A 349 45.33 53.30 -25.65
C ALA A 349 45.61 51.88 -25.13
N PRO A 350 45.71 50.88 -26.02
CA PRO A 350 45.79 49.49 -25.59
C PRO A 350 47.16 49.24 -24.94
N ALA A 351 47.19 48.68 -23.72
CA ALA A 351 48.41 48.47 -22.93
C ALA A 351 49.47 47.62 -23.68
N SER A 352 50.77 47.94 -23.55
CA SER A 352 51.84 47.18 -24.20
C SER A 352 51.85 45.70 -23.77
N GLY A 353 52.08 44.79 -24.72
CA GLY A 353 52.13 43.34 -24.46
C GLY A 353 51.36 42.54 -25.51
N ASP A 354 51.44 41.21 -25.41
CA ASP A 354 50.65 40.28 -26.21
C ASP A 354 49.17 40.26 -25.78
N ALA A 355 48.27 39.69 -26.59
CA ALA A 355 46.83 39.58 -26.33
C ALA A 355 46.51 38.99 -24.93
N MET A 356 47.27 37.99 -24.46
CA MET A 356 47.07 37.40 -23.13
C MET A 356 47.43 38.38 -22.00
N ASP A 357 48.55 39.10 -22.14
CA ASP A 357 49.00 40.10 -21.17
C ASP A 357 47.98 41.26 -21.08
N ARG A 358 47.41 41.66 -22.23
CA ARG A 358 46.33 42.66 -22.31
C ARG A 358 45.05 42.18 -21.63
N TYR A 359 44.66 40.93 -21.83
CA TYR A 359 43.51 40.35 -21.13
C TYR A 359 43.68 40.39 -19.61
N GLU A 360 44.86 40.03 -19.11
CA GLU A 360 45.14 40.02 -17.67
C GLU A 360 45.14 41.44 -17.08
N HIS A 361 45.74 42.40 -17.78
CA HIS A 361 45.69 43.81 -17.40
C HIS A 361 44.26 44.34 -17.37
N TRP A 362 43.50 44.13 -18.45
CA TRP A 362 42.08 44.48 -18.53
C TRP A 362 41.27 43.84 -17.39
N ARG A 363 41.45 42.54 -17.15
CA ARG A 363 40.75 41.82 -16.08
C ARG A 363 41.01 42.43 -14.70
N SER A 364 42.26 42.82 -14.43
CA SER A 364 42.62 43.47 -13.16
C SER A 364 42.00 44.87 -13.01
N SER A 365 41.83 45.60 -14.11
CA SER A 365 41.22 46.95 -14.13
C SER A 365 39.70 46.97 -13.97
N LEU A 366 39.01 45.82 -14.11
CA LEU A 366 37.55 45.75 -13.94
C LEU A 366 37.13 46.08 -12.50
N GLY A 367 37.96 45.78 -11.49
CA GLY A 367 37.65 46.07 -10.09
C GLY A 367 37.57 47.58 -9.77
N THR A 368 38.36 48.41 -10.47
CA THR A 368 38.36 49.87 -10.33
C THR A 368 37.29 50.56 -11.18
N ALA A 369 36.75 49.87 -12.19
CA ALA A 369 35.77 50.41 -13.14
C ALA A 369 34.30 50.02 -12.84
N GLN A 370 34.03 49.34 -11.71
CA GLN A 370 32.71 48.83 -11.30
C GLN A 370 31.91 49.74 -10.35
N GLY A 371 32.29 51.03 -10.23
CA GLY A 371 31.60 52.01 -9.38
C GLY A 371 30.51 52.85 -10.10
N PRO A 372 29.63 53.54 -9.36
CA PRO A 372 28.59 54.42 -9.92
C PRO A 372 29.13 55.67 -10.65
N SER A 373 30.42 55.96 -10.52
CA SER A 373 31.10 57.09 -11.16
C SER A 373 31.67 56.69 -12.52
N GLU A 374 31.23 57.39 -13.58
CA GLU A 374 31.55 57.29 -15.02
C GLU A 374 33.05 57.41 -15.41
N SER A 375 33.99 56.95 -14.58
CA SER A 375 35.43 57.19 -14.79
C SER A 375 36.05 56.42 -15.96
N VAL A 376 35.43 55.33 -16.43
CA VAL A 376 35.94 54.51 -17.56
C VAL A 376 34.82 54.24 -18.56
N ARG A 377 34.94 54.82 -19.76
CA ARG A 377 34.05 54.56 -20.91
C ARG A 377 34.30 53.13 -21.42
N LEU A 378 33.24 52.32 -21.52
CA LEU A 378 33.26 50.93 -22.04
C LEU A 378 34.21 49.95 -21.30
N PRO A 379 34.00 49.70 -19.99
CA PRO A 379 34.95 48.94 -19.16
C PRO A 379 35.09 47.47 -19.53
N TYR A 380 34.15 46.88 -20.28
CA TYR A 380 34.23 45.47 -20.72
C TYR A 380 34.90 45.28 -22.10
N LEU A 381 35.42 46.35 -22.70
CA LEU A 381 36.09 46.34 -23.99
C LEU A 381 37.56 45.91 -23.84
N LEU A 382 38.00 44.92 -24.62
CA LEU A 382 39.40 44.51 -24.75
C LEU A 382 39.88 44.82 -26.17
N ARG A 383 40.78 45.81 -26.30
CA ARG A 383 41.36 46.19 -27.60
C ARG A 383 42.63 45.38 -27.86
N VAL A 384 42.69 44.73 -29.01
CA VAL A 384 43.82 43.90 -29.44
C VAL A 384 44.29 44.41 -30.81
N PRO A 385 45.44 45.09 -30.90
CA PRO A 385 46.03 45.44 -32.18
C PRO A 385 46.51 44.16 -32.88
N VAL A 386 46.16 44.02 -34.16
CA VAL A 386 46.54 42.89 -35.01
C VAL A 386 47.32 43.37 -36.23
N SER A 387 48.30 42.58 -36.66
CA SER A 387 49.19 42.85 -37.80
C SER A 387 49.75 41.56 -38.37
N GLY A 388 50.10 41.56 -39.65
CA GLY A 388 50.71 40.39 -40.33
C GLY A 388 49.71 39.30 -40.71
N ASP A 389 50.22 38.17 -41.22
CA ASP A 389 49.39 37.06 -41.72
C ASP A 389 48.79 36.23 -40.57
N PRO A 390 47.45 36.12 -40.45
CA PRO A 390 46.80 35.32 -39.40
C PRO A 390 47.10 33.81 -39.50
N ALA A 391 47.35 33.29 -40.70
CA ALA A 391 47.64 31.87 -40.91
C ALA A 391 49.03 31.48 -40.36
N ALA A 392 50.00 32.39 -40.45
CA ALA A 392 51.35 32.20 -39.91
C ALA A 392 51.41 32.29 -38.38
N GLN A 393 50.43 32.95 -37.75
CA GLN A 393 50.33 33.15 -36.29
C GLN A 393 49.54 32.05 -35.58
N ARG A 394 49.04 31.05 -36.34
CA ARG A 394 48.28 29.93 -35.80
C ARG A 394 49.22 28.98 -35.03
N PRO A 395 48.89 28.61 -33.77
CA PRO A 395 49.63 27.60 -33.04
C PRO A 395 49.63 26.25 -33.76
N ALA A 396 50.74 25.50 -33.70
CA ALA A 396 50.89 24.19 -34.36
C ALA A 396 50.11 23.04 -33.66
N ASP A 397 49.65 23.24 -32.42
CA ASP A 397 48.94 22.22 -31.63
C ASP A 397 47.45 22.10 -31.99
N ASP A 398 46.92 20.88 -31.92
CA ASP A 398 45.49 20.58 -32.07
C ASP A 398 44.65 21.19 -30.93
N PHE A 399 43.63 21.97 -31.29
CA PHE A 399 42.69 22.58 -30.35
C PHE A 399 41.79 21.54 -29.65
N ALA A 400 41.59 21.67 -28.34
CA ALA A 400 40.91 20.65 -27.53
C ALA A 400 39.37 20.74 -27.59
N VAL A 401 38.74 19.87 -28.39
CA VAL A 401 37.26 19.74 -28.46
C VAL A 401 36.71 19.02 -27.20
N ARG A 402 35.99 19.74 -26.33
CA ARG A 402 35.34 19.11 -25.15
C ARG A 402 34.05 18.38 -25.52
N ARG A 403 34.01 17.06 -25.28
CA ARG A 403 32.82 16.19 -25.45
C ARG A 403 31.93 16.21 -24.21
N ARG A 404 30.65 15.86 -24.39
CA ARG A 404 29.70 15.67 -23.29
C ARG A 404 30.16 14.59 -22.30
N PRO A 405 30.13 14.84 -20.98
CA PRO A 405 30.40 13.78 -20.00
C PRO A 405 29.35 12.66 -20.12
N ARG A 406 29.80 11.41 -20.31
CA ARG A 406 28.92 10.24 -20.57
C ARG A 406 27.85 10.02 -19.49
N TRP A 407 28.16 10.32 -18.22
CA TRP A 407 27.24 10.16 -17.09
C TRP A 407 26.00 11.08 -17.13
N THR A 408 26.03 12.14 -17.93
CA THR A 408 24.90 13.09 -18.03
C THR A 408 23.64 12.49 -18.69
N TRP A 409 23.68 11.24 -19.15
CA TRP A 409 22.51 10.45 -19.56
C TRP A 409 21.63 10.04 -18.37
N LEU A 410 22.21 9.79 -17.19
CA LEU A 410 21.49 9.48 -15.94
C LEU A 410 20.55 10.61 -15.50
N TRP A 411 20.84 11.84 -15.94
CA TRP A 411 20.05 13.05 -15.67
C TRP A 411 19.26 13.48 -16.89
N SER A 412 18.77 12.50 -17.64
CA SER A 412 17.79 12.69 -18.70
C SER A 412 16.40 12.33 -18.17
N TRP A 413 15.37 12.99 -18.72
CA TRP A 413 13.97 12.63 -18.49
C TRP A 413 13.71 11.14 -18.75
N ARG A 414 14.42 10.53 -19.71
CA ARG A 414 14.32 9.09 -20.01
C ARG A 414 14.85 8.20 -18.88
N ALA A 415 15.97 8.56 -18.26
CA ALA A 415 16.53 7.82 -17.13
C ALA A 415 15.65 7.97 -15.87
N LEU A 416 15.07 9.15 -15.65
CA LEU A 416 14.10 9.36 -14.57
C LEU A 416 12.85 8.49 -14.76
N ILE A 417 12.28 8.47 -15.98
CA ILE A 417 11.14 7.57 -16.28
C ILE A 417 11.54 6.11 -16.04
N ALA A 418 12.70 5.67 -16.54
CA ALA A 418 13.15 4.29 -16.36
C ALA A 418 13.28 3.92 -14.87
N ALA A 419 13.86 4.79 -14.05
CA ALA A 419 13.97 4.58 -12.60
C ALA A 419 12.59 4.50 -11.93
N VAL A 420 11.65 5.39 -12.29
CA VAL A 420 10.27 5.34 -11.78
C VAL A 420 9.58 4.05 -12.18
N LEU A 421 9.71 3.61 -13.45
CA LEU A 421 9.14 2.36 -13.91
C LEU A 421 9.71 1.17 -13.15
N VAL A 422 11.03 1.11 -12.93
CA VAL A 422 11.67 0.05 -12.14
C VAL A 422 11.13 0.03 -10.71
N CYS A 423 10.98 1.18 -10.05
CA CYS A 423 10.38 1.25 -8.71
C CYS A 423 8.93 0.78 -8.71
N VAL A 424 8.13 1.16 -9.72
CA VAL A 424 6.74 0.71 -9.85
C VAL A 424 6.67 -0.81 -10.06
N PHE A 425 7.51 -1.38 -10.92
CA PHE A 425 7.58 -2.82 -11.12
C PHE A 425 8.02 -3.56 -9.84
N ALA A 426 9.02 -3.05 -9.13
CA ALA A 426 9.49 -3.64 -7.88
C ALA A 426 8.39 -3.63 -6.80
N VAL A 427 7.72 -2.49 -6.58
CA VAL A 427 6.61 -2.39 -5.63
C VAL A 427 5.45 -3.29 -6.05
N THR A 428 5.12 -3.35 -7.34
CA THR A 428 4.05 -4.23 -7.85
C THR A 428 4.39 -5.70 -7.64
N TYR A 429 5.64 -6.10 -7.91
CA TYR A 429 6.11 -7.46 -7.69
C TYR A 429 6.04 -7.86 -6.21
N VAL A 430 6.59 -7.02 -5.32
CA VAL A 430 6.53 -7.26 -3.87
C VAL A 430 5.07 -7.32 -3.38
N GLN A 431 4.20 -6.44 -3.88
CA GLN A 431 2.80 -6.44 -3.49
C GLN A 431 2.06 -7.71 -3.96
N LEU A 432 2.39 -8.22 -5.15
CA LEU A 432 1.82 -9.47 -5.66
C LEU A 432 2.35 -10.69 -4.88
N ASP A 433 3.63 -10.71 -4.56
CA ASP A 433 4.26 -11.77 -3.76
C ASP A 433 3.66 -11.84 -2.35
N LEU A 434 3.55 -10.70 -1.66
CA LEU A 434 2.90 -10.62 -0.36
C LEU A 434 1.44 -11.08 -0.44
N ARG A 435 0.67 -10.69 -1.48
CA ARG A 435 -0.72 -11.13 -1.68
C ARG A 435 -0.85 -12.63 -1.98
N SER A 436 0.21 -13.24 -2.52
CA SER A 436 0.27 -14.67 -2.73
C SER A 436 0.61 -15.44 -1.44
N THR A 437 1.24 -14.79 -0.45
CA THR A 437 1.69 -15.45 0.78
C THR A 437 0.77 -15.18 1.97
N TYR A 438 0.26 -13.95 2.15
CA TYR A 438 -0.48 -13.52 3.33
C TYR A 438 -1.94 -13.25 3.02
N CYS A 439 -2.82 -13.45 4.01
CA CYS A 439 -4.25 -13.27 3.81
C CYS A 439 -4.69 -11.81 3.66
N SER A 440 -4.02 -10.90 4.37
CA SER A 440 -4.30 -9.47 4.35
C SER A 440 -3.04 -8.69 4.04
N VAL A 441 -3.09 -7.92 2.95
CA VAL A 441 -1.99 -7.08 2.47
C VAL A 441 -2.54 -5.71 2.08
N GLY A 442 -2.11 -4.68 2.81
CA GLY A 442 -2.41 -3.28 2.52
C GLY A 442 -1.42 -2.67 1.53
N LEU A 443 -1.79 -1.54 0.96
CA LEU A 443 -0.92 -0.77 0.06
C LEU A 443 -0.13 0.28 0.85
N PRO A 444 1.14 0.56 0.49
CA PRO A 444 1.87 -0.04 -0.64
C PRO A 444 2.52 -1.40 -0.33
N MET A 445 2.83 -1.74 0.93
CA MET A 445 3.56 -2.97 1.33
C MET A 445 3.31 -3.35 2.81
N SER A 446 2.10 -3.20 3.34
CA SER A 446 1.78 -3.68 4.70
C SER A 446 1.17 -5.08 4.63
N TRP A 447 1.49 -5.97 5.55
CA TRP A 447 0.89 -7.31 5.60
C TRP A 447 0.65 -7.75 7.03
N ASN A 448 -0.26 -8.71 7.20
CA ASN A 448 -0.49 -9.38 8.47
C ASN A 448 0.33 -10.68 8.51
N GLY A 449 1.37 -10.73 9.34
CA GLY A 449 2.25 -11.90 9.49
C GLY A 449 1.67 -13.05 10.34
N ASP A 450 0.51 -12.84 10.97
CA ASP A 450 -0.16 -13.83 11.81
C ASP A 450 -1.09 -14.75 11.00
N THR A 451 -1.26 -14.47 9.70
CA THR A 451 -2.08 -15.26 8.79
C THR A 451 -1.38 -15.54 7.47
N ARG A 452 -1.48 -16.78 6.98
CA ARG A 452 -0.83 -17.23 5.76
C ARG A 452 -1.83 -17.91 4.84
N LEU A 453 -1.67 -17.73 3.54
CA LEU A 453 -2.44 -18.45 2.55
C LEU A 453 -1.77 -19.79 2.24
N HIS A 454 -2.52 -20.87 2.44
CA HIS A 454 -2.13 -22.22 2.08
C HIS A 454 -2.93 -22.70 0.88
N THR A 455 -2.33 -23.58 0.09
CA THR A 455 -2.98 -24.26 -1.02
C THR A 455 -3.22 -25.71 -0.61
N ASN A 456 -4.48 -26.11 -0.63
CA ASN A 456 -4.92 -27.47 -0.37
C ASN A 456 -4.55 -28.41 -1.53
N THR A 457 -4.65 -29.72 -1.31
CA THR A 457 -4.37 -30.73 -2.33
C THR A 457 -5.31 -30.65 -3.53
N ASP A 458 -6.51 -30.09 -3.37
CA ASP A 458 -7.51 -29.86 -4.42
C ASP A 458 -7.27 -28.54 -5.19
N GLY A 459 -6.21 -27.80 -4.88
CA GLY A 459 -5.88 -26.50 -5.48
C GLY A 459 -6.67 -25.32 -4.90
N SER A 460 -7.60 -25.56 -3.97
CA SER A 460 -8.26 -24.47 -3.24
C SER A 460 -7.28 -23.76 -2.33
N ARG A 461 -7.51 -22.47 -2.08
CA ARG A 461 -6.67 -21.65 -1.20
C ARG A 461 -7.43 -21.26 0.05
N GLU A 462 -6.79 -21.45 1.20
CA GLU A 462 -7.36 -21.13 2.49
C GLU A 462 -6.46 -20.23 3.33
N CYS A 463 -7.09 -19.39 4.15
CA CYS A 463 -6.40 -18.46 5.02
C CYS A 463 -6.24 -19.06 6.41
N VAL A 464 -5.02 -19.42 6.79
CA VAL A 464 -4.70 -20.10 8.07
C VAL A 464 -3.98 -19.14 9.00
N GLY A 465 -4.18 -19.27 10.30
CA GLY A 465 -3.49 -18.48 11.33
C GLY A 465 -4.45 -17.72 12.25
N VAL A 466 -3.97 -16.64 12.87
CA VAL A 466 -4.70 -15.88 13.89
C VAL A 466 -5.20 -14.55 13.33
N SER A 467 -6.48 -14.24 13.51
CA SER A 467 -7.11 -13.00 13.05
C SER A 467 -6.70 -11.81 13.94
N THR A 468 -5.50 -11.28 13.74
CA THR A 468 -5.11 -9.98 14.31
C THR A 468 -5.50 -8.86 13.35
N HIS A 469 -5.83 -7.67 13.85
CA HIS A 469 -6.19 -6.51 13.02
C HIS A 469 -7.36 -6.78 12.04
N GLY A 470 -8.37 -7.54 12.46
CA GLY A 470 -9.60 -7.77 11.69
C GLY A 470 -9.46 -8.60 10.41
N VAL A 471 -8.50 -9.53 10.31
CA VAL A 471 -8.37 -10.42 9.15
C VAL A 471 -9.59 -11.34 9.03
N ARG A 472 -10.21 -11.36 7.85
CA ARG A 472 -11.33 -12.26 7.54
C ARG A 472 -10.81 -13.55 6.89
N PHE A 473 -11.25 -14.71 7.38
CA PHE A 473 -10.76 -16.00 6.87
C PHE A 473 -11.41 -16.36 5.52
N GLU A 474 -12.71 -16.12 5.37
CA GLU A 474 -13.38 -16.26 4.08
C GLU A 474 -13.16 -15.01 3.22
N ARG A 475 -12.73 -15.16 1.98
CA ARG A 475 -12.44 -14.03 1.07
C ARG A 475 -13.53 -13.78 0.02
N GLY A 476 -14.53 -14.64 -0.07
CA GLY A 476 -15.67 -14.48 -0.97
C GLY A 476 -16.58 -13.29 -0.63
N ALA A 477 -17.49 -12.96 -1.55
CA ALA A 477 -18.54 -11.96 -1.29
C ALA A 477 -19.49 -12.44 -0.18
N ASP A 478 -19.85 -13.72 -0.23
CA ASP A 478 -20.70 -14.38 0.76
C ASP A 478 -19.88 -15.15 1.80
N SER A 479 -20.46 -15.31 2.99
CA SER A 479 -19.86 -16.01 4.11
C SER A 479 -20.83 -17.05 4.66
N ILE A 480 -20.30 -18.13 5.21
CA ILE A 480 -21.10 -19.21 5.78
C ILE A 480 -21.90 -18.74 7.01
N GLY A 481 -23.21 -18.99 6.99
CA GLY A 481 -24.18 -18.73 8.05
C GLY A 481 -24.25 -19.83 9.10
N MET A 482 -24.88 -19.52 10.23
CA MET A 482 -25.21 -20.51 11.27
C MET A 482 -26.21 -21.57 10.79
N ASP A 483 -27.03 -21.26 9.80
CA ASP A 483 -27.91 -22.23 9.13
C ASP A 483 -27.18 -23.17 8.15
N GLY A 484 -25.91 -22.90 7.85
CA GLY A 484 -25.14 -23.65 6.85
C GLY A 484 -25.26 -23.17 5.43
N ASP A 485 -26.08 -22.15 5.17
CA ASP A 485 -26.15 -21.48 3.89
C ASP A 485 -25.14 -20.33 3.81
N ARG A 486 -24.76 -19.95 2.58
CA ARG A 486 -23.91 -18.77 2.37
C ARG A 486 -24.78 -17.52 2.24
N HIS A 487 -24.50 -16.51 3.05
CA HIS A 487 -25.20 -15.22 3.02
C HIS A 487 -24.22 -14.05 2.82
N PRO A 488 -24.65 -12.95 2.20
CA PRO A 488 -23.87 -11.72 2.19
C PRO A 488 -23.74 -11.18 3.63
N PRO A 489 -22.53 -10.85 4.10
CA PRO A 489 -22.33 -10.37 5.46
C PRO A 489 -23.01 -9.00 5.67
N SER A 490 -23.91 -8.87 6.65
CA SER A 490 -24.63 -7.64 6.98
C SER A 490 -24.71 -7.37 8.48
N ALA A 491 -24.66 -6.09 8.88
CA ALA A 491 -24.84 -5.69 10.28
C ALA A 491 -26.23 -6.09 10.85
N GLY A 492 -27.23 -6.25 9.98
CA GLY A 492 -28.58 -6.69 10.36
C GLY A 492 -28.77 -8.21 10.44
N ASN A 493 -27.77 -9.01 10.05
CA ASN A 493 -27.88 -10.47 10.15
C ASN A 493 -27.93 -10.89 11.63
N THR A 494 -28.89 -11.76 11.94
CA THR A 494 -29.18 -12.30 13.28
C THR A 494 -29.68 -13.74 13.16
N GLY A 495 -29.69 -14.45 14.28
CA GLY A 495 -30.10 -15.85 14.38
C GLY A 495 -29.43 -16.73 13.30
N PRO A 496 -30.19 -17.52 12.53
CA PRO A 496 -29.63 -18.46 11.55
C PRO A 496 -28.80 -17.79 10.44
N ARG A 497 -29.14 -16.54 10.05
CA ARG A 497 -28.44 -15.81 8.99
C ARG A 497 -27.13 -15.19 9.42
N LEU A 498 -26.80 -15.24 10.71
CA LEU A 498 -25.56 -14.66 11.20
C LEU A 498 -24.36 -15.42 10.63
N THR A 499 -23.50 -14.71 9.90
CA THR A 499 -22.36 -15.34 9.21
C THR A 499 -21.08 -15.32 10.04
N LEU A 500 -20.11 -16.16 9.67
CA LEU A 500 -18.74 -16.09 10.19
C LEU A 500 -18.17 -14.67 10.07
N ALA A 501 -18.31 -14.04 8.89
CA ALA A 501 -17.85 -12.68 8.69
C ALA A 501 -18.55 -11.66 9.61
N ASP A 502 -19.84 -11.86 9.91
CA ASP A 502 -20.57 -11.01 10.86
C ASP A 502 -20.05 -11.16 12.29
N LEU A 503 -19.80 -12.40 12.73
CA LEU A 503 -19.19 -12.68 14.03
C LEU A 503 -17.78 -12.09 14.14
N GLN A 504 -16.91 -12.32 13.14
CA GLN A 504 -15.56 -11.75 13.13
C GLN A 504 -15.60 -10.22 13.23
N ARG A 505 -16.54 -9.55 12.54
CA ARG A 505 -16.73 -8.09 12.66
C ARG A 505 -17.28 -7.63 14.00
N ARG A 506 -18.14 -8.43 14.64
CA ARG A 506 -18.65 -8.14 16.01
C ARG A 506 -17.50 -8.25 17.02
N ILE A 507 -16.72 -9.32 16.92
CA ILE A 507 -15.52 -9.56 17.76
C ILE A 507 -14.46 -8.46 17.54
N GLU A 508 -14.15 -8.10 16.30
CA GLU A 508 -13.16 -7.05 16.01
C GLU A 508 -13.59 -5.69 16.59
N ARG A 509 -14.88 -5.35 16.51
CA ARG A 509 -15.40 -4.12 17.12
C ARG A 509 -15.25 -4.14 18.64
N GLU A 510 -15.58 -5.26 19.29
CA GLU A 510 -15.40 -5.44 20.73
C GLU A 510 -13.92 -5.35 21.12
N ASN A 511 -13.04 -6.05 20.40
CA ASN A 511 -11.59 -6.03 20.61
C ASN A 511 -11.01 -4.62 20.46
N THR A 512 -11.45 -3.88 19.46
CA THR A 512 -11.04 -2.49 19.23
C THR A 512 -11.51 -1.60 20.38
N ALA A 513 -12.72 -1.80 20.88
CA ALA A 513 -13.26 -1.05 22.03
C ALA A 513 -12.46 -1.35 23.31
N VAL A 514 -12.16 -2.61 23.59
CA VAL A 514 -11.32 -3.03 24.73
C VAL A 514 -9.91 -2.44 24.64
N ALA A 515 -9.28 -2.52 23.47
CA ALA A 515 -7.93 -1.98 23.28
C ALA A 515 -7.89 -0.44 23.39
N ALA A 516 -9.00 0.24 23.08
CA ALA A 516 -9.12 1.69 23.14
C ALA A 516 -9.61 2.23 24.49
N SER A 517 -10.24 1.41 25.34
CA SER A 517 -10.82 1.88 26.61
C SER A 517 -9.77 2.23 27.66
N GLY A 518 -8.57 1.64 27.56
CA GLY A 518 -7.52 1.77 28.57
C GLY A 518 -7.69 0.85 29.78
N ASP A 519 -8.78 0.07 29.83
CA ASP A 519 -9.01 -0.92 30.89
C ASP A 519 -7.99 -2.08 30.80
N PRO A 520 -7.67 -2.72 31.94
CA PRO A 520 -6.90 -3.97 31.93
C PRO A 520 -7.61 -5.04 31.11
N TYR A 521 -6.86 -5.76 30.27
CA TYR A 521 -7.43 -6.85 29.48
C TYR A 521 -6.43 -7.98 29.24
N VAL A 522 -6.99 -9.18 29.03
CA VAL A 522 -6.29 -10.38 28.54
C VAL A 522 -6.81 -10.78 27.16
N THR A 523 -6.02 -11.58 26.45
CA THR A 523 -6.33 -12.10 25.14
C THR A 523 -6.54 -13.60 25.18
N LEU A 524 -7.68 -14.04 24.68
CA LEU A 524 -8.00 -15.45 24.45
C LEU A 524 -7.98 -15.71 22.95
N VAL A 525 -7.40 -16.83 22.52
CA VAL A 525 -7.47 -17.27 21.13
C VAL A 525 -8.49 -18.39 21.02
N TYR A 526 -9.52 -18.22 20.18
CA TYR A 526 -10.44 -19.32 19.84
C TYR A 526 -9.99 -19.97 18.53
N VAL A 527 -9.70 -21.27 18.56
CA VAL A 527 -9.17 -22.05 17.44
C VAL A 527 -10.26 -22.94 16.86
N GLY A 528 -10.58 -22.75 15.58
CA GLY A 528 -11.57 -23.56 14.86
C GLY A 528 -11.27 -23.70 13.36
N ILE A 529 -12.24 -24.26 12.64
CA ILE A 529 -12.18 -24.50 11.19
C ILE A 529 -13.04 -23.44 10.50
N PHE A 530 -12.40 -22.40 9.98
CA PHE A 530 -13.04 -21.24 9.34
C PHE A 530 -12.83 -21.18 7.82
N THR A 531 -12.50 -22.32 7.22
CA THR A 531 -12.51 -22.46 5.77
C THR A 531 -13.16 -23.77 5.38
N ALA A 532 -14.03 -23.71 4.37
CA ALA A 532 -14.76 -24.85 3.84
C ALA A 532 -14.47 -25.03 2.36
N SER A 533 -14.17 -26.26 1.92
CA SER A 533 -14.30 -26.65 0.52
C SER A 533 -15.77 -26.90 0.18
N PRO A 534 -16.17 -26.83 -1.11
CA PRO A 534 -17.51 -27.23 -1.53
C PRO A 534 -17.87 -28.63 -1.00
N GLY A 535 -19.01 -28.76 -0.31
CA GLY A 535 -19.45 -30.02 0.31
C GLY A 535 -18.95 -30.29 1.73
N GLN A 536 -18.18 -29.38 2.35
CA GLN A 536 -17.70 -29.49 3.74
C GLN A 536 -18.22 -28.36 4.65
N SER A 537 -19.34 -27.74 4.30
CA SER A 537 -19.91 -26.61 5.06
C SER A 537 -20.26 -26.98 6.50
N GLU A 538 -20.74 -28.20 6.77
CA GLU A 538 -21.18 -28.65 8.11
C GLU A 538 -20.08 -28.54 9.18
N VAL A 539 -18.83 -28.84 8.81
CA VAL A 539 -17.66 -28.75 9.71
C VAL A 539 -17.37 -27.29 10.07
N THR A 540 -17.52 -26.38 9.11
CA THR A 540 -17.32 -24.95 9.34
C THR A 540 -18.47 -24.34 10.12
N VAL A 541 -19.73 -24.74 9.86
CA VAL A 541 -20.92 -24.29 10.62
C VAL A 541 -20.75 -24.59 12.11
N SER A 542 -20.26 -25.79 12.42
CA SER A 542 -19.94 -26.19 13.78
C SER A 542 -18.97 -25.20 14.46
N SER A 543 -17.89 -24.83 13.76
CA SER A 543 -16.92 -23.84 14.26
C SER A 543 -17.50 -22.42 14.35
N VAL A 544 -18.50 -22.06 13.53
CA VAL A 544 -19.22 -20.78 13.63
C VAL A 544 -20.10 -20.74 14.87
N HIS A 545 -20.78 -21.84 15.21
CA HIS A 545 -21.53 -21.96 16.46
C HIS A 545 -20.62 -21.83 17.69
N GLU A 546 -19.48 -22.51 17.68
CA GLU A 546 -18.51 -22.40 18.76
C GLU A 546 -17.91 -20.98 18.86
N LEU A 547 -17.58 -20.32 17.74
CA LEU A 547 -17.11 -18.92 17.77
C LEU A 547 -18.16 -17.98 18.36
N ALA A 548 -19.44 -18.22 18.07
CA ALA A 548 -20.52 -17.45 18.67
C ALA A 548 -20.59 -17.67 20.19
N GLY A 549 -20.40 -18.90 20.67
CA GLY A 549 -20.29 -19.20 22.10
C GLY A 549 -19.17 -18.42 22.77
N ALA A 550 -17.96 -18.45 22.19
CA ALA A 550 -16.83 -17.68 22.70
C ALA A 550 -17.08 -16.16 22.69
N TYR A 551 -17.74 -15.64 21.65
CA TYR A 551 -18.16 -14.23 21.59
C TYR A 551 -19.18 -13.88 22.68
N LEU A 552 -20.13 -14.76 22.99
CA LEU A 552 -21.06 -14.55 24.09
C LEU A 552 -20.34 -14.51 25.44
N ALA A 553 -19.31 -15.34 25.65
CA ALA A 553 -18.49 -15.30 26.86
C ALA A 553 -17.69 -13.98 26.97
N GLN A 554 -17.12 -13.50 25.85
CA GLN A 554 -16.51 -12.17 25.78
C GLN A 554 -17.51 -11.07 26.17
N ARG A 555 -18.73 -11.11 25.61
CA ARG A 555 -19.79 -10.13 25.91
C ARG A 555 -20.26 -10.20 27.35
N ARG A 556 -20.40 -11.40 27.94
CA ARG A 556 -20.68 -11.57 29.37
C ARG A 556 -19.65 -10.83 30.21
N ASN A 557 -18.37 -11.07 29.94
CA ASN A 557 -17.28 -10.54 30.73
C ASN A 557 -17.17 -9.01 30.57
N ASN A 558 -17.23 -8.51 29.34
CA ASN A 558 -16.90 -7.12 29.05
C ASN A 558 -18.07 -6.15 29.30
N GLY A 559 -19.28 -6.57 28.93
CA GLY A 559 -20.49 -5.75 28.98
C GLY A 559 -21.03 -5.58 30.39
N SER A 560 -21.70 -4.47 30.65
CA SER A 560 -22.38 -4.20 31.92
C SER A 560 -23.75 -3.58 31.65
N GLY A 561 -24.78 -4.03 32.39
CA GLY A 561 -26.13 -3.44 32.34
C GLY A 561 -27.13 -4.16 31.44
N GLY A 562 -26.69 -5.10 30.60
CA GLY A 562 -27.57 -6.02 29.87
C GLY A 562 -27.87 -7.33 30.62
N PRO A 563 -29.01 -8.00 30.37
CA PRO A 563 -29.29 -9.30 30.98
C PRO A 563 -28.25 -10.35 30.57
N GLY A 564 -27.65 -11.01 31.57
CA GLY A 564 -26.59 -12.01 31.38
C GLY A 564 -25.17 -11.42 31.29
N GLU A 565 -25.01 -10.10 31.23
CA GLU A 565 -23.72 -9.42 31.29
C GLU A 565 -23.27 -9.23 32.75
N VAL A 566 -21.96 -9.34 33.01
CA VAL A 566 -21.37 -9.27 34.37
C VAL A 566 -20.52 -8.01 34.55
N GLY A 567 -19.75 -7.61 33.54
CA GLY A 567 -18.98 -6.37 33.58
C GLY A 567 -17.73 -6.45 34.44
N ASN A 568 -16.97 -7.54 34.30
CA ASN A 568 -15.74 -7.76 35.04
C ASN A 568 -14.70 -6.65 34.81
N PRO A 569 -13.87 -6.31 35.82
CA PRO A 569 -12.80 -5.32 35.68
C PRO A 569 -11.77 -5.70 34.62
N LEU A 570 -11.34 -6.97 34.56
CA LEU A 570 -10.44 -7.47 33.54
C LEU A 570 -11.24 -7.78 32.27
N LYS A 571 -10.98 -7.07 31.17
CA LYS A 571 -11.65 -7.28 29.88
C LYS A 571 -11.04 -8.44 29.10
N ILE A 572 -11.83 -9.01 28.19
CA ILE A 572 -11.43 -10.08 27.28
C ILE A 572 -11.34 -9.53 25.86
N ARG A 573 -10.18 -9.69 25.25
CA ARG A 573 -9.97 -9.60 23.81
C ARG A 573 -9.98 -11.02 23.22
N LEU A 574 -10.84 -11.27 22.24
CA LEU A 574 -11.01 -12.60 21.65
C LEU A 574 -10.46 -12.63 20.22
N LEU A 575 -9.47 -13.45 19.95
CA LEU A 575 -8.88 -13.59 18.61
C LEU A 575 -9.30 -14.93 17.96
N PRO A 576 -10.10 -14.90 16.88
CA PRO A 576 -10.39 -16.12 16.12
C PRO A 576 -9.12 -16.61 15.40
N ALA A 577 -8.89 -17.92 15.39
CA ALA A 577 -7.79 -18.57 14.69
C ALA A 577 -8.29 -19.74 13.86
N ASN A 578 -7.82 -19.82 12.61
CA ASN A 578 -8.21 -20.86 11.66
C ASN A 578 -7.09 -21.89 11.51
N THR A 579 -7.44 -23.17 11.62
CA THR A 579 -6.53 -24.32 11.40
C THR A 579 -6.62 -24.90 10.00
N GLY A 580 -7.45 -24.31 9.13
CA GLY A 580 -7.74 -24.86 7.83
C GLY A 580 -8.63 -26.10 7.88
N GLN A 581 -8.93 -26.66 6.71
CA GLN A 581 -9.84 -27.79 6.58
C GLN A 581 -9.37 -29.01 7.38
N ASN A 582 -10.31 -29.67 8.07
CA ASN A 582 -10.04 -30.83 8.91
C ASN A 582 -8.91 -30.63 9.93
N MET A 583 -8.61 -29.38 10.31
CA MET A 583 -7.49 -29.02 11.17
C MET A 583 -6.10 -29.38 10.60
N ALA A 584 -5.98 -29.52 9.28
CA ALA A 584 -4.75 -29.95 8.61
C ALA A 584 -3.53 -29.04 8.88
N PHE A 585 -3.76 -27.73 9.09
CA PHE A 585 -2.71 -26.76 9.35
C PHE A 585 -2.62 -26.33 10.82
N SER A 586 -3.10 -27.15 11.75
CA SER A 586 -3.00 -26.89 13.19
C SER A 586 -1.59 -26.56 13.67
N GLY A 587 -0.56 -27.18 13.09
CA GLY A 587 0.84 -26.87 13.40
C GLY A 587 1.24 -25.44 13.05
N GLU A 588 0.87 -24.97 11.85
CA GLU A 588 1.09 -23.57 11.44
C GLU A 588 0.34 -22.62 12.38
N THR A 589 -0.93 -22.90 12.68
CA THR A 589 -1.73 -22.06 13.58
C THR A 589 -1.12 -22.00 14.99
N ALA A 590 -0.65 -23.13 15.54
CA ALA A 590 0.07 -23.15 16.81
C ALA A 590 1.36 -22.32 16.77
N ASP A 591 2.13 -22.40 15.68
CA ASP A 591 3.32 -21.57 15.50
C ASP A 591 2.99 -20.07 15.50
N ARG A 592 1.91 -19.67 14.81
CA ARG A 592 1.43 -18.27 14.83
C ARG A 592 0.94 -17.83 16.21
N ILE A 593 0.28 -18.71 16.97
CA ILE A 593 -0.15 -18.43 18.35
C ILE A 593 1.08 -18.24 19.25
N LEU A 594 2.11 -19.09 19.12
CA LEU A 594 3.35 -18.95 19.90
C LEU A 594 4.14 -17.69 19.53
N ASP A 595 4.22 -17.34 18.25
CA ASP A 595 4.83 -16.10 17.78
C ASP A 595 4.05 -14.85 18.24
N LEU A 596 2.73 -14.96 18.37
CA LEU A 596 1.88 -13.94 18.98
C LEU A 596 2.16 -13.85 20.48
N ALA A 597 2.20 -14.97 21.20
CA ALA A 597 2.49 -15.03 22.64
C ALA A 597 3.80 -14.32 23.02
N ARG A 598 4.83 -14.45 22.16
CA ARG A 598 6.13 -13.79 22.37
C ARG A 598 6.08 -12.27 22.23
N ARG A 599 5.17 -11.74 21.40
CA ARG A 599 5.06 -10.30 21.12
C ARG A 599 3.93 -9.63 21.91
N ASP A 600 2.96 -10.41 22.35
CA ASP A 600 1.76 -9.95 23.03
C ASP A 600 1.63 -10.59 24.41
N PRO A 601 2.06 -9.88 25.48
CA PRO A 601 2.05 -10.42 26.83
C PRO A 601 0.65 -10.59 27.41
N THR A 602 -0.40 -10.09 26.74
CA THR A 602 -1.78 -10.24 27.21
C THR A 602 -2.38 -11.61 26.88
N LEU A 603 -1.72 -12.43 26.04
CA LEU A 603 -2.22 -13.76 25.69
C LEU A 603 -2.27 -14.67 26.93
N ALA A 604 -3.48 -14.99 27.36
CA ALA A 604 -3.75 -15.77 28.56
C ALA A 604 -3.92 -17.26 28.29
N GLY A 605 -4.44 -17.64 27.12
CA GLY A 605 -4.62 -19.04 26.74
C GLY A 605 -5.43 -19.25 25.47
N VAL A 606 -5.71 -20.51 25.19
CA VAL A 606 -6.33 -20.96 23.96
C VAL A 606 -7.61 -21.75 24.26
N VAL A 607 -8.65 -21.52 23.47
CA VAL A 607 -9.93 -22.23 23.50
C VAL A 607 -10.14 -22.92 22.16
N GLY A 608 -10.71 -24.13 22.15
CA GLY A 608 -11.07 -24.84 20.91
C GLY A 608 -10.18 -26.05 20.64
N PHE A 609 -9.79 -26.27 19.37
CA PHE A 609 -9.20 -27.55 18.89
C PHE A 609 -10.14 -28.77 18.97
N GLY A 610 -11.45 -28.54 18.84
CA GLY A 610 -12.52 -29.54 18.95
C GLY A 610 -12.52 -30.73 17.98
N ARG A 611 -11.50 -30.94 17.12
CA ARG A 611 -11.42 -32.15 16.28
C ARG A 611 -10.20 -32.97 16.65
N ASN A 612 -10.42 -34.24 17.02
CA ASN A 612 -9.34 -35.20 17.29
C ASN A 612 -8.66 -35.69 15.99
N THR A 613 -7.53 -35.08 15.66
CA THR A 613 -6.68 -35.41 14.52
C THR A 613 -5.21 -35.45 14.96
N GLU A 614 -4.34 -36.16 14.23
CA GLU A 614 -2.91 -36.11 14.57
C GLU A 614 -2.34 -34.68 14.57
N PRO A 615 -2.62 -33.80 13.57
CA PRO A 615 -2.12 -32.43 13.58
C PRO A 615 -2.66 -31.58 14.75
N SER A 616 -3.94 -31.71 15.10
CA SER A 616 -4.51 -30.94 16.22
C SER A 616 -3.94 -31.41 17.56
N ARG A 617 -3.78 -32.72 17.78
CA ARG A 617 -3.11 -33.25 18.98
C ARG A 617 -1.69 -32.71 19.11
N ALA A 618 -0.89 -32.78 18.05
CA ALA A 618 0.49 -32.27 18.06
C ALA A 618 0.55 -30.76 18.32
N ALA A 619 -0.41 -29.99 17.79
CA ALA A 619 -0.54 -28.56 18.06
C ALA A 619 -0.87 -28.27 19.53
N ILE A 620 -1.84 -29.00 20.11
CA ILE A 620 -2.18 -28.89 21.54
C ILE A 620 -0.95 -29.21 22.39
N GLU A 621 -0.30 -30.36 22.17
CA GLU A 621 0.92 -30.78 22.89
C GLU A 621 2.00 -29.69 22.86
N ARG A 622 2.16 -29.03 21.70
CA ARG A 622 3.14 -27.95 21.54
C ARG A 622 2.76 -26.69 22.31
N LEU A 623 1.49 -26.30 22.33
CA LEU A 623 1.01 -25.13 23.06
C LEU A 623 1.11 -25.33 24.57
N VAL A 624 0.67 -26.48 25.08
CA VAL A 624 0.74 -26.79 26.51
C VAL A 624 2.19 -26.93 26.99
N ALA A 625 3.07 -27.53 26.19
CA ALA A 625 4.51 -27.61 26.49
C ALA A 625 5.18 -26.23 26.54
N ALA A 626 4.62 -25.23 25.83
CA ALA A 626 5.09 -23.85 25.87
C ALA A 626 4.49 -23.03 27.04
N GLY A 627 3.68 -23.63 27.91
CA GLY A 627 3.05 -22.94 29.05
C GLY A 627 1.84 -22.08 28.65
N LEU A 628 1.15 -22.44 27.57
CA LEU A 628 -0.17 -21.88 27.23
C LEU A 628 -1.28 -22.87 27.61
N PRO A 629 -2.25 -22.48 28.46
CA PRO A 629 -3.40 -23.33 28.72
C PRO A 629 -4.22 -23.55 27.47
N VAL A 630 -4.74 -24.77 27.32
CA VAL A 630 -5.73 -25.11 26.30
C VAL A 630 -6.99 -25.60 27.00
N VAL A 631 -8.10 -24.90 26.80
CA VAL A 631 -9.44 -25.32 27.24
C VAL A 631 -10.23 -25.78 26.02
N ASP A 632 -10.39 -27.09 25.88
CA ASP A 632 -11.02 -27.71 24.71
C ASP A 632 -12.54 -27.82 24.86
N THR A 633 -13.23 -27.67 23.74
CA THR A 633 -14.68 -27.61 23.65
C THR A 633 -15.31 -29.00 23.47
N VAL A 634 -14.93 -29.74 22.43
CA VAL A 634 -15.64 -30.95 21.96
C VAL A 634 -14.72 -32.12 21.60
N ASN A 635 -13.40 -32.01 21.79
CA ASN A 635 -12.46 -33.07 21.48
C ASN A 635 -12.51 -34.17 22.55
N SER A 636 -12.95 -35.37 22.14
CA SER A 636 -13.22 -36.51 23.01
C SER A 636 -12.03 -37.46 23.20
N SER A 637 -10.81 -37.13 22.75
CA SER A 637 -9.68 -38.06 22.87
C SER A 637 -9.43 -38.48 24.34
N ASP A 638 -9.22 -39.77 24.56
CA ASP A 638 -8.75 -40.36 25.82
C ASP A 638 -7.34 -39.89 26.20
N GLU A 639 -6.55 -39.48 25.20
CA GLU A 639 -5.13 -39.18 25.35
C GLU A 639 -4.87 -37.71 25.73
N LEU A 640 -5.78 -36.78 25.44
CA LEU A 640 -5.57 -35.35 25.75
C LEU A 640 -5.67 -35.03 27.25
N PRO A 641 -6.59 -35.62 28.05
CA PRO A 641 -6.69 -35.35 29.49
C PRO A 641 -5.39 -35.61 30.29
N ARG A 642 -4.47 -36.44 29.77
CA ARG A 642 -3.17 -36.70 30.39
C ARG A 642 -2.19 -35.52 30.28
N LEU A 643 -2.45 -34.59 29.37
CA LEU A 643 -1.57 -33.45 29.13
C LEU A 643 -1.74 -32.44 30.26
N LYS A 644 -0.61 -32.09 30.90
CA LYS A 644 -0.58 -30.98 31.84
C LYS A 644 -1.00 -29.71 31.10
N HIS A 645 -1.80 -28.86 31.74
CA HIS A 645 -2.30 -27.59 31.18
C HIS A 645 -3.36 -27.73 30.07
N TYR A 646 -3.86 -28.94 29.82
CA TYR A 646 -5.05 -29.18 29.01
C TYR A 646 -6.26 -29.44 29.90
N HIS A 647 -7.39 -28.81 29.56
CA HIS A 647 -8.67 -29.02 30.23
C HIS A 647 -9.78 -29.18 29.17
N GLY A 648 -10.30 -30.40 28.97
CA GLY A 648 -11.37 -30.66 28.01
C GLY A 648 -12.75 -30.66 28.66
N LEU A 649 -13.75 -30.02 28.06
CA LEU A 649 -15.14 -30.01 28.57
C LEU A 649 -16.00 -31.19 28.09
N ALA A 650 -15.58 -31.87 27.02
CA ALA A 650 -16.24 -33.05 26.50
C ALA A 650 -15.94 -34.31 27.32
N ALA A 651 -16.86 -35.27 27.27
CA ALA A 651 -16.57 -36.63 27.74
C ALA A 651 -15.60 -37.32 26.77
N THR A 652 -14.86 -38.31 27.26
CA THR A 652 -13.90 -39.05 26.44
C THR A 652 -14.56 -40.11 25.57
N ASP A 653 -13.87 -40.56 24.51
CA ASP A 653 -14.30 -41.64 23.63
C ASP A 653 -14.60 -42.91 24.44
N TYR A 654 -13.82 -43.18 25.49
CA TYR A 654 -14.11 -44.23 26.45
C TYR A 654 -15.41 -44.01 27.24
N ASP A 655 -15.65 -42.81 27.78
CA ASP A 655 -16.90 -42.48 28.51
C ASP A 655 -18.13 -42.64 27.59
N GLU A 656 -18.01 -42.26 26.33
CA GLU A 656 -19.05 -42.44 25.31
C GLU A 656 -19.29 -43.91 25.00
N ALA A 657 -18.22 -44.68 24.76
CA ALA A 657 -18.30 -46.12 24.56
C ALA A 657 -18.96 -46.81 25.75
N ALA A 658 -18.61 -46.44 26.99
CA ALA A 658 -19.19 -46.96 28.22
C ALA A 658 -20.71 -46.68 28.32
N ALA A 659 -21.14 -45.48 27.94
CA ALA A 659 -22.55 -45.11 27.92
C ALA A 659 -23.39 -46.03 27.03
N THR A 660 -22.82 -46.60 25.96
CA THR A 660 -23.54 -47.55 25.08
C THR A 660 -24.02 -48.82 25.77
N ARG A 661 -23.46 -49.18 26.94
CA ARG A 661 -23.96 -50.30 27.75
C ARG A 661 -25.42 -50.11 28.15
N ALA A 662 -25.87 -48.88 28.34
CA ALA A 662 -27.28 -48.60 28.63
C ALA A 662 -28.19 -48.93 27.42
N ALA A 663 -27.75 -48.68 26.18
CA ALA A 663 -28.47 -49.12 24.98
C ALA A 663 -28.53 -50.65 24.91
N VAL A 664 -27.42 -51.32 25.21
CA VAL A 664 -27.36 -52.78 25.19
C VAL A 664 -28.28 -53.40 26.25
N HIS A 665 -28.30 -52.82 27.44
CA HIS A 665 -29.23 -53.20 28.50
C HIS A 665 -30.70 -53.05 28.04
N ALA A 666 -31.04 -51.88 27.49
CA ALA A 666 -32.40 -51.57 27.04
C ALA A 666 -32.88 -52.48 25.90
N GLU A 667 -32.02 -52.81 24.94
CA GLU A 667 -32.40 -53.54 23.73
C GLU A 667 -32.20 -55.06 23.81
N PHE A 668 -31.22 -55.50 24.61
CA PHE A 668 -30.80 -56.91 24.65
C PHE A 668 -30.87 -57.53 26.05
N ARG A 669 -31.26 -56.77 27.11
CA ARG A 669 -31.31 -57.23 28.51
C ARG A 669 -29.99 -57.89 28.95
N ASP A 670 -28.87 -57.24 28.63
CA ASP A 670 -27.50 -57.68 28.91
C ASP A 670 -27.11 -59.07 28.37
N ARG A 671 -27.87 -59.60 27.41
CA ARG A 671 -27.48 -60.85 26.73
C ARG A 671 -26.18 -60.62 25.94
N PRO A 672 -25.26 -61.61 25.90
CA PRO A 672 -24.02 -61.49 25.14
C PRO A 672 -24.28 -61.11 23.68
N ILE A 673 -23.59 -60.07 23.22
CA ILE A 673 -23.67 -59.62 21.82
C ILE A 673 -23.00 -60.67 20.93
N GLY A 674 -23.78 -61.30 20.06
CA GLY A 674 -23.29 -62.36 19.16
C GLY A 674 -22.34 -61.82 18.09
N ARG A 675 -22.78 -60.83 17.31
CA ARG A 675 -22.00 -60.22 16.25
C ARG A 675 -22.35 -58.75 16.14
N VAL A 676 -21.34 -57.88 16.05
CA VAL A 676 -21.48 -56.44 15.84
C VAL A 676 -20.70 -56.02 14.60
N MET A 677 -21.25 -55.10 13.81
CA MET A 677 -20.48 -54.39 12.80
C MET A 677 -19.96 -53.09 13.42
N ILE A 678 -18.67 -52.82 13.30
CA ILE A 678 -18.07 -51.54 13.71
C ILE A 678 -17.61 -50.84 12.45
N VAL A 679 -18.34 -49.79 12.07
CA VAL A 679 -18.06 -48.99 10.88
C VAL A 679 -17.21 -47.80 11.32
N HIS A 680 -15.97 -47.72 10.84
CA HIS A 680 -15.07 -46.65 11.24
C HIS A 680 -14.28 -46.09 10.06
N ARG A 681 -13.95 -44.80 10.15
CA ARG A 681 -13.18 -44.12 9.12
C ARG A 681 -11.71 -44.51 9.20
N THR A 682 -11.07 -44.66 8.06
CA THR A 682 -9.62 -44.69 7.95
C THR A 682 -9.07 -43.28 8.21
N PRO A 683 -7.86 -43.12 8.75
CA PRO A 683 -7.34 -41.79 9.07
C PRO A 683 -7.32 -40.83 7.87
N GLY A 684 -7.10 -41.37 6.67
CA GLY A 684 -7.07 -40.62 5.42
C GLY A 684 -6.03 -39.49 5.42
N PRO A 685 -6.12 -38.53 4.49
CA PRO A 685 -5.27 -37.35 4.46
C PRO A 685 -5.43 -36.45 5.70
N SER A 686 -6.62 -36.45 6.32
CA SER A 686 -6.92 -35.68 7.53
C SER A 686 -6.30 -36.27 8.80
N ARG A 687 -5.75 -37.50 8.74
CA ARG A 687 -5.20 -38.23 9.89
C ARG A 687 -6.16 -38.23 11.10
N ASP A 688 -7.42 -38.57 10.82
CA ASP A 688 -8.50 -38.63 11.81
C ASP A 688 -8.18 -39.71 12.86
N ALA A 689 -8.06 -39.31 14.12
CA ALA A 689 -7.74 -40.22 15.22
C ALA A 689 -9.00 -40.71 15.94
N TYR A 690 -10.02 -39.85 16.06
CA TYR A 690 -11.32 -40.12 16.67
C TYR A 690 -11.93 -41.46 16.25
N SER A 691 -12.14 -41.66 14.95
CA SER A 691 -12.91 -42.80 14.43
C SER A 691 -12.29 -44.14 14.84
N ARG A 692 -10.96 -44.20 14.96
CA ARG A 692 -10.26 -45.41 15.40
C ARG A 692 -10.34 -45.61 16.91
N GLU A 693 -10.13 -44.53 17.66
CA GLU A 693 -10.11 -44.52 19.13
C GLU A 693 -11.45 -45.03 19.67
N ILE A 694 -12.56 -44.42 19.27
CA ILE A 694 -13.89 -44.82 19.72
C ILE A 694 -14.29 -46.22 19.22
N ALA A 695 -13.84 -46.66 18.04
CA ALA A 695 -14.06 -48.02 17.55
C ALA A 695 -13.34 -49.08 18.42
N ASP A 696 -12.14 -48.76 18.88
CA ASP A 696 -11.37 -49.61 19.80
C ASP A 696 -12.02 -49.66 21.19
N ASP A 697 -12.50 -48.53 21.72
CA ASP A 697 -13.16 -48.49 23.03
C ASP A 697 -14.50 -49.21 23.04
N VAL A 698 -15.32 -49.06 22.00
CA VAL A 698 -16.57 -49.82 21.87
C VAL A 698 -16.30 -51.33 21.81
N THR A 699 -15.24 -51.75 21.11
CA THR A 699 -14.84 -53.16 21.08
C THR A 699 -14.50 -53.65 22.49
N ARG A 700 -13.76 -52.84 23.26
CA ARG A 700 -13.31 -53.13 24.63
C ARG A 700 -14.46 -53.18 25.63
N VAL A 701 -15.40 -52.24 25.54
CA VAL A 701 -16.54 -52.09 26.44
C VAL A 701 -17.61 -53.16 26.16
N LEU A 702 -18.00 -53.35 24.90
CA LEU A 702 -19.11 -54.24 24.56
C LEU A 702 -18.74 -55.73 24.56
N ARG A 703 -17.45 -56.05 24.38
CA ARG A 703 -16.91 -57.43 24.37
C ARG A 703 -17.77 -58.40 23.53
N PRO A 704 -18.05 -58.08 22.25
CA PRO A 704 -18.87 -58.93 21.39
C PRO A 704 -18.16 -60.27 21.12
N ARG A 705 -18.93 -61.35 20.84
CA ARG A 705 -18.33 -62.64 20.45
C ARG A 705 -17.64 -62.57 19.08
N ALA A 706 -18.14 -61.72 18.19
CA ALA A 706 -17.54 -61.41 16.90
C ALA A 706 -17.73 -59.92 16.59
N ALA A 707 -16.66 -59.25 16.14
CA ALA A 707 -16.69 -57.87 15.69
C ALA A 707 -16.17 -57.80 14.25
N ASP A 708 -17.06 -57.44 13.33
CA ASP A 708 -16.71 -57.23 11.92
C ASP A 708 -16.39 -55.74 11.73
N ARG A 709 -15.10 -55.41 11.53
CA ARG A 709 -14.65 -54.03 11.28
C ARG A 709 -14.79 -53.68 9.82
N VAL A 710 -15.51 -52.60 9.54
CA VAL A 710 -15.75 -52.08 8.19
C VAL A 710 -15.10 -50.70 8.10
N GLU A 711 -14.02 -50.65 7.35
CA GLU A 711 -13.27 -49.42 7.11
C GLU A 711 -13.85 -48.65 5.92
N TYR A 712 -13.77 -47.32 5.99
CA TYR A 712 -14.11 -46.45 4.86
C TYR A 712 -13.26 -45.17 4.79
N THR A 713 -13.21 -44.51 3.64
CA THR A 713 -12.42 -43.27 3.41
C THR A 713 -13.28 -42.01 3.27
N GLY A 714 -14.55 -42.14 2.91
CA GLY A 714 -15.53 -41.04 2.84
C GLY A 714 -16.95 -41.51 2.46
N ILE A 715 -17.84 -40.56 2.17
CA ILE A 715 -19.30 -40.77 2.04
C ILE A 715 -19.72 -41.84 1.01
N GLU A 716 -19.15 -41.85 -0.19
CA GLU A 716 -19.48 -42.86 -1.22
C GLU A 716 -18.92 -44.24 -0.86
N ASP A 717 -17.76 -44.25 -0.20
CA ASP A 717 -17.08 -45.48 0.21
C ASP A 717 -17.84 -46.16 1.36
N VAL A 718 -18.30 -45.41 2.37
CA VAL A 718 -19.10 -45.99 3.48
C VAL A 718 -20.37 -46.65 2.97
N ALA A 719 -21.08 -46.04 2.00
CA ALA A 719 -22.26 -46.65 1.40
C ALA A 719 -21.91 -47.98 0.73
N ARG A 720 -20.80 -48.04 -0.02
CA ARG A 720 -20.34 -49.25 -0.71
C ARG A 720 -19.87 -50.34 0.25
N THR A 721 -19.02 -50.02 1.23
CA THR A 721 -18.44 -51.02 2.14
C THR A 721 -19.48 -51.58 3.11
N VAL A 722 -20.36 -50.74 3.65
CA VAL A 722 -21.47 -51.17 4.52
C VAL A 722 -22.46 -52.03 3.74
N LYS A 723 -22.82 -51.64 2.50
CA LYS A 723 -23.67 -52.46 1.62
C LYS A 723 -23.09 -53.85 1.39
N ALA A 724 -21.78 -53.94 1.13
CA ALA A 724 -21.09 -55.22 0.94
C ALA A 724 -21.12 -56.06 2.22
N ALA A 725 -20.82 -55.46 3.37
CA ALA A 725 -20.84 -56.15 4.65
C ALA A 725 -22.24 -56.69 5.01
N CYS A 726 -23.29 -55.89 4.78
CA CYS A 726 -24.69 -56.29 5.00
C CYS A 726 -25.18 -57.42 4.08
N LYS A 727 -24.54 -57.62 2.91
CA LYS A 727 -24.83 -58.76 2.03
C LYS A 727 -24.19 -60.06 2.50
N THR A 728 -23.06 -59.96 3.20
CA THR A 728 -22.28 -61.11 3.67
C THR A 728 -22.79 -61.66 5.00
N ALA A 729 -23.34 -60.80 5.87
CA ALA A 729 -23.84 -61.21 7.18
C ALA A 729 -25.05 -60.37 7.63
N SER A 730 -25.84 -60.93 8.55
CA SER A 730 -26.95 -60.23 9.20
C SER A 730 -26.52 -59.67 10.55
N TYR A 731 -26.75 -58.38 10.76
CA TYR A 731 -26.38 -57.65 11.98
C TYR A 731 -27.63 -57.16 12.71
N ARG A 732 -27.64 -57.30 14.04
CA ARG A 732 -28.67 -56.72 14.92
C ARG A 732 -28.18 -55.47 15.64
N LEU A 733 -26.87 -55.31 15.74
CA LEU A 733 -26.19 -54.19 16.36
C LEU A 733 -25.08 -53.72 15.43
N ILE A 734 -25.05 -52.42 15.18
CA ILE A 734 -24.00 -51.74 14.42
C ILE A 734 -23.54 -50.55 15.25
N TYR A 735 -22.24 -50.35 15.38
CA TYR A 735 -21.67 -49.12 15.92
C TYR A 735 -21.06 -48.32 14.77
N PHE A 736 -21.47 -47.06 14.64
CA PHE A 736 -20.93 -46.10 13.69
C PHE A 736 -19.95 -45.16 14.40
N ALA A 737 -18.67 -45.49 14.26
CA ALA A 737 -17.53 -44.69 14.69
C ALA A 737 -17.08 -43.78 13.53
N GLY A 738 -18.03 -43.01 12.99
CA GLY A 738 -17.80 -42.10 11.89
C GLY A 738 -18.22 -40.68 12.24
N ARG A 739 -18.13 -39.79 11.26
CA ARG A 739 -18.47 -38.37 11.40
C ARG A 739 -19.87 -38.07 10.87
N SER A 740 -20.46 -36.94 11.28
CA SER A 740 -21.78 -36.50 10.84
C SER A 740 -21.91 -36.40 9.32
N GLU A 741 -20.84 -35.94 8.64
CA GLU A 741 -20.81 -35.82 7.18
C GLU A 741 -20.97 -37.16 6.43
N ASP A 742 -20.66 -38.29 7.09
CA ASP A 742 -20.69 -39.63 6.49
C ASP A 742 -22.02 -40.37 6.74
N LEU A 743 -22.91 -39.81 7.59
CA LEU A 743 -24.12 -40.47 8.09
C LEU A 743 -25.14 -40.82 6.99
N ARG A 744 -25.26 -39.99 5.95
CA ARG A 744 -26.12 -40.28 4.79
C ARG A 744 -25.62 -41.49 4.01
N GLY A 745 -24.31 -41.58 3.79
CA GLY A 745 -23.67 -42.71 3.11
C GLY A 745 -23.87 -44.01 3.90
N LEU A 746 -23.70 -43.96 5.23
CA LEU A 746 -24.00 -45.10 6.11
C LEU A 746 -25.45 -45.58 5.92
N ARG A 747 -26.42 -44.67 6.04
CA ARG A 747 -27.86 -44.99 5.86
C ARG A 747 -28.11 -45.68 4.52
N ASP A 748 -27.56 -45.14 3.44
CA ASP A 748 -27.75 -45.69 2.10
C ASP A 748 -27.16 -47.10 1.98
N GLY A 749 -25.97 -47.31 2.55
CA GLY A 749 -25.35 -48.63 2.63
C GLY A 749 -26.20 -49.63 3.42
N LEU A 750 -26.76 -49.22 4.56
CA LEU A 750 -27.61 -50.07 5.40
C LEU A 750 -28.91 -50.48 4.70
N ILE A 751 -29.56 -49.54 4.01
CA ILE A 751 -30.80 -49.80 3.25
C ILE A 751 -30.52 -50.70 2.05
N GLN A 752 -29.55 -50.33 1.20
CA GLN A 752 -29.26 -51.07 -0.03
C GLN A 752 -28.63 -52.44 0.24
N GLY A 753 -27.91 -52.59 1.35
CA GLY A 753 -27.35 -53.85 1.82
C GLY A 753 -28.39 -54.78 2.44
N GLY A 754 -29.57 -54.25 2.81
CA GLY A 754 -30.65 -55.02 3.41
C GLY A 754 -30.52 -55.23 4.93
N CYS A 755 -29.59 -54.55 5.60
CA CYS A 755 -29.45 -54.61 7.07
C CYS A 755 -30.72 -54.10 7.78
N THR A 756 -31.47 -53.18 7.17
CA THR A 756 -32.70 -52.60 7.71
C THR A 756 -33.97 -53.42 7.41
N ARG A 757 -33.86 -54.57 6.72
CA ARG A 757 -35.00 -55.48 6.48
C ARG A 757 -35.51 -56.14 7.77
N ARG A 758 -34.69 -56.16 8.81
CA ARG A 758 -35.02 -56.63 10.16
C ARG A 758 -34.72 -55.50 11.14
N ARG A 759 -35.21 -55.64 12.38
CA ARG A 759 -34.94 -54.68 13.45
C ARG A 759 -33.43 -54.53 13.68
N LEU A 760 -32.95 -53.30 13.51
CA LEU A 760 -31.55 -52.91 13.64
C LEU A 760 -31.38 -51.89 14.77
N VAL A 761 -30.40 -52.12 15.64
CA VAL A 761 -29.93 -51.11 16.61
C VAL A 761 -28.65 -50.50 16.05
N LEU A 762 -28.69 -49.19 15.76
CA LEU A 762 -27.54 -48.40 15.34
C LEU A 762 -27.07 -47.55 16.52
N LEU A 763 -25.83 -47.74 16.96
CA LEU A 763 -25.17 -46.93 17.97
C LEU A 763 -24.21 -45.96 17.28
N ALA A 764 -24.04 -44.75 17.82
CA ALA A 764 -23.08 -43.76 17.34
C ALA A 764 -22.57 -42.86 18.47
N GLY A 765 -21.45 -42.17 18.21
CA GLY A 765 -20.86 -41.16 19.10
C GLY A 765 -21.58 -39.80 19.07
N ASP A 766 -21.02 -38.84 19.80
CA ASP A 766 -21.51 -37.47 19.92
C ASP A 766 -21.58 -36.73 18.57
N ASP A 767 -20.67 -37.03 17.64
CA ASP A 767 -20.51 -36.29 16.39
C ASP A 767 -21.82 -36.27 15.57
N VAL A 768 -22.66 -37.31 15.72
CA VAL A 768 -24.00 -37.42 15.11
C VAL A 768 -24.96 -36.32 15.58
N THR A 769 -24.73 -35.68 16.73
CA THR A 769 -25.53 -34.54 17.22
C THR A 769 -25.50 -33.32 16.29
N LYS A 770 -24.52 -33.25 15.39
CA LYS A 770 -24.40 -32.21 14.35
C LYS A 770 -25.40 -32.42 13.21
N SER A 771 -25.91 -33.64 13.03
CA SER A 771 -26.95 -33.96 12.06
C SER A 771 -28.33 -34.01 12.71
N ARG A 772 -29.37 -33.71 11.92
CA ARG A 772 -30.77 -33.93 12.33
C ARG A 772 -31.32 -35.17 11.68
N PHE A 773 -32.12 -35.92 12.44
CA PHE A 773 -32.98 -36.96 11.86
C PHE A 773 -34.30 -36.33 11.45
N GLY A 774 -34.78 -36.64 10.24
CA GLY A 774 -35.97 -35.99 9.69
C GLY A 774 -36.09 -36.15 8.18
N THR A 775 -37.01 -35.40 7.58
CA THR A 775 -37.28 -35.41 6.14
C THR A 775 -36.94 -34.07 5.46
N GLY A 776 -36.41 -33.10 6.21
CA GLY A 776 -35.96 -31.83 5.67
C GLY A 776 -34.76 -31.96 4.73
N PRO A 777 -34.44 -30.90 3.96
CA PRO A 777 -33.38 -30.94 2.94
C PRO A 777 -32.00 -31.30 3.51
N HIS A 778 -31.70 -30.87 4.75
CA HIS A 778 -30.44 -31.17 5.44
C HIS A 778 -30.57 -32.31 6.47
N ASP A 779 -31.74 -32.91 6.62
CA ASP A 779 -31.97 -33.98 7.59
C ASP A 779 -31.62 -35.37 7.01
N VAL A 780 -31.30 -36.30 7.89
CA VAL A 780 -31.06 -37.71 7.59
C VAL A 780 -32.33 -38.53 7.90
N PRO A 781 -33.04 -39.01 6.86
CA PRO A 781 -34.14 -39.94 7.03
C PRO A 781 -33.77 -41.20 7.81
N LEU A 782 -34.55 -41.50 8.85
CA LEU A 782 -34.39 -42.70 9.66
C LEU A 782 -35.21 -43.87 9.03
N PRO A 783 -34.64 -45.07 8.85
CA PRO A 783 -35.42 -46.22 8.38
C PRO A 783 -36.39 -46.75 9.45
N GLU A 784 -37.59 -47.18 9.06
CA GLU A 784 -38.66 -47.64 9.99
C GLU A 784 -38.22 -48.73 10.98
N ASN A 785 -37.44 -49.71 10.52
CA ASN A 785 -36.96 -50.83 11.36
C ASN A 785 -35.64 -50.52 12.10
N THR A 786 -35.22 -49.26 12.17
CA THR A 786 -33.96 -48.86 12.82
C THR A 786 -34.23 -48.03 14.07
N VAL A 787 -33.61 -48.43 15.17
CA VAL A 787 -33.51 -47.61 16.39
C VAL A 787 -32.09 -47.06 16.45
N VAL A 788 -31.96 -45.74 16.56
CA VAL A 788 -30.65 -45.11 16.73
C VAL A 788 -30.45 -44.78 18.20
N TYR A 789 -29.27 -45.08 18.72
CA TYR A 789 -28.79 -44.49 19.96
C TYR A 789 -27.54 -43.69 19.62
N HIS A 790 -27.44 -42.47 20.12
CA HIS A 790 -26.20 -41.71 20.03
C HIS A 790 -25.91 -41.03 21.36
N THR A 791 -24.63 -40.86 21.65
CA THR A 791 -24.17 -40.03 22.75
C THR A 791 -24.30 -38.55 22.38
N ALA A 792 -24.28 -37.70 23.40
CA ALA A 792 -24.24 -36.26 23.27
C ALA A 792 -23.60 -35.68 24.53
N PHE A 793 -22.63 -34.78 24.38
CA PHE A 793 -22.04 -34.07 25.54
C PHE A 793 -23.06 -33.15 26.21
N VAL A 794 -24.04 -32.67 25.44
CA VAL A 794 -25.08 -31.75 25.88
C VAL A 794 -26.42 -32.21 25.36
N HIS A 795 -27.44 -32.15 26.21
CA HIS A 795 -28.83 -32.34 25.81
C HIS A 795 -29.63 -31.08 26.16
N LEU A 796 -30.03 -30.31 25.14
CA LEU A 796 -30.66 -29.00 25.31
C LEU A 796 -31.87 -29.00 26.27
N PRO A 797 -32.79 -29.99 26.24
CA PRO A 797 -33.89 -30.07 27.21
C PRO A 797 -33.44 -30.03 28.68
N PHE A 798 -32.26 -30.56 29.02
CA PHE A 798 -31.73 -30.50 30.37
C PHE A 798 -31.16 -29.13 30.72
N LEU A 799 -30.59 -28.42 29.73
CA LEU A 799 -30.02 -27.09 29.96
C LEU A 799 -31.09 -26.04 30.23
N ILE A 800 -32.25 -26.17 29.57
CA ILE A 800 -33.38 -25.21 29.68
C ILE A 800 -34.38 -25.56 30.79
N ALA A 801 -34.25 -26.74 31.40
CA ALA A 801 -35.16 -27.19 32.46
C ALA A 801 -35.21 -26.21 33.65
N GLY A 802 -36.40 -26.00 34.22
CA GLY A 802 -36.60 -25.11 35.35
C GLY A 802 -36.38 -23.63 35.01
N ASP A 803 -36.92 -23.17 33.87
CA ASP A 803 -36.83 -21.79 33.38
C ASP A 803 -35.38 -21.28 33.19
N ARG A 804 -34.43 -22.19 32.98
CA ARG A 804 -33.02 -21.84 32.75
C ARG A 804 -32.78 -21.12 31.44
N ASP A 805 -33.65 -21.32 30.46
CA ASP A 805 -33.63 -20.52 29.23
C ASP A 805 -33.87 -19.02 29.48
N GLN A 806 -34.45 -18.67 30.63
CA GLN A 806 -34.72 -17.29 31.04
C GLN A 806 -33.79 -16.77 32.13
N THR A 807 -33.08 -17.64 32.83
CA THR A 807 -32.29 -17.25 34.01
C THR A 807 -30.79 -17.46 33.83
N ASN A 808 -30.37 -18.40 32.98
CA ASN A 808 -28.95 -18.64 32.72
C ASN A 808 -28.38 -17.59 31.76
N GLY A 809 -27.20 -17.06 32.09
CA GLY A 809 -26.54 -15.99 31.34
C GLY A 809 -26.31 -16.32 29.86
N PHE A 810 -25.97 -17.57 29.53
CA PHE A 810 -25.78 -18.00 28.14
C PHE A 810 -27.04 -17.78 27.28
N PHE A 811 -28.19 -18.29 27.73
CA PHE A 811 -29.44 -18.17 26.99
C PHE A 811 -29.94 -16.73 26.92
N LEU A 812 -29.76 -15.96 28.00
CA LEU A 812 -30.04 -14.53 28.02
C LEU A 812 -29.26 -13.77 26.94
N LEU A 813 -27.95 -14.02 26.85
CA LEU A 813 -27.08 -13.36 25.89
C LEU A 813 -27.34 -13.85 24.46
N ALA A 814 -27.53 -15.16 24.24
CA ALA A 814 -27.87 -15.72 22.93
C ALA A 814 -29.16 -15.09 22.37
N ARG A 815 -30.17 -14.91 23.22
CA ARG A 815 -31.41 -14.24 22.87
C ARG A 815 -31.21 -12.75 22.58
N ASN A 816 -30.55 -12.02 23.48
CA ASN A 816 -30.52 -10.56 23.41
C ASN A 816 -29.50 -10.03 22.38
N ILE A 817 -28.39 -10.76 22.16
CA ILE A 817 -27.29 -10.31 21.30
C ILE A 817 -27.38 -10.95 19.91
N LEU A 818 -27.74 -12.24 19.85
CA LEU A 818 -27.77 -13.00 18.59
C LEU A 818 -29.19 -13.29 18.10
N HIS A 819 -30.23 -13.01 18.89
CA HIS A 819 -31.64 -13.29 18.56
C HIS A 819 -31.92 -14.79 18.35
N ILE A 820 -31.27 -15.63 19.16
CA ILE A 820 -31.44 -17.09 19.14
C ILE A 820 -32.33 -17.50 20.32
N GLY A 821 -33.33 -18.37 20.07
CA GLY A 821 -34.23 -18.87 21.12
C GLY A 821 -35.20 -17.82 21.68
N ALA A 822 -35.55 -16.80 20.89
CA ALA A 822 -36.52 -15.79 21.27
C ALA A 822 -37.97 -16.23 20.95
N PRO A 823 -38.97 -15.94 21.82
CA PRO A 823 -38.86 -15.37 23.17
C PRO A 823 -38.43 -16.40 24.24
N ARG A 824 -38.62 -17.69 23.96
CA ARG A 824 -38.31 -18.85 24.81
C ARG A 824 -37.58 -19.89 23.95
N VAL A 825 -36.59 -20.56 24.52
CA VAL A 825 -35.82 -21.59 23.79
C VAL A 825 -36.68 -22.84 23.64
N ARG A 826 -36.82 -23.34 22.40
CA ARG A 826 -37.50 -24.61 22.15
C ARG A 826 -36.57 -25.79 22.47
N PRO A 827 -37.09 -26.93 22.97
CA PRO A 827 -36.27 -28.12 23.26
C PRO A 827 -35.45 -28.64 22.08
N ASP A 828 -35.89 -28.33 20.85
CA ASP A 828 -35.32 -28.71 19.57
C ASP A 828 -34.69 -27.52 18.81
N GLU A 829 -34.38 -26.41 19.50
CA GLU A 829 -33.86 -25.17 18.88
C GLU A 829 -32.65 -25.46 17.98
N PRO A 830 -32.80 -25.28 16.65
CA PRO A 830 -31.81 -25.60 15.62
C PRO A 830 -30.35 -25.24 15.91
N LEU A 831 -30.11 -24.06 16.48
CA LEU A 831 -28.77 -23.49 16.66
C LEU A 831 -28.14 -23.86 18.02
N LEU A 832 -28.93 -24.40 18.95
CA LEU A 832 -28.50 -24.70 20.32
C LEU A 832 -28.50 -26.20 20.63
N VAL A 833 -29.26 -27.00 19.86
CA VAL A 833 -29.52 -28.42 20.16
C VAL A 833 -28.25 -29.28 20.11
N ASN A 834 -27.25 -28.94 19.29
CA ASN A 834 -26.00 -29.69 19.20
C ASN A 834 -25.00 -29.37 20.34
N GLY A 835 -25.29 -28.37 21.18
CA GLY A 835 -24.48 -28.02 22.35
C GLY A 835 -23.14 -27.34 22.09
N GLN A 836 -22.68 -27.21 20.85
CA GLN A 836 -21.34 -26.68 20.55
C GLN A 836 -21.17 -25.22 20.99
N MET A 837 -22.20 -24.40 20.75
CA MET A 837 -22.20 -23.01 21.21
C MET A 837 -22.11 -22.91 22.74
N ALA A 838 -22.77 -23.82 23.47
CA ALA A 838 -22.75 -23.86 24.92
C ALA A 838 -21.39 -24.32 25.48
N LEU A 839 -20.78 -25.36 24.89
CA LEU A 839 -19.46 -25.86 25.30
C LEU A 839 -18.36 -24.83 25.03
N SER A 840 -18.38 -24.13 23.90
CA SER A 840 -17.41 -23.07 23.60
C SER A 840 -17.60 -21.84 24.49
N TYR A 841 -18.84 -21.48 24.80
CA TYR A 841 -19.13 -20.45 25.80
C TYR A 841 -18.52 -20.83 27.16
N ASP A 842 -18.71 -22.07 27.61
CA ASP A 842 -18.18 -22.56 28.89
C ASP A 842 -16.65 -22.60 28.90
N ALA A 843 -16.01 -22.99 27.80
CA ALA A 843 -14.55 -23.02 27.70
C ALA A 843 -13.93 -21.62 27.79
N ALA A 844 -14.50 -20.66 27.06
CA ALA A 844 -14.07 -19.26 27.11
C ALA A 844 -14.40 -18.62 28.47
N LEU A 845 -15.54 -18.97 29.07
CA LEU A 845 -15.92 -18.54 30.41
C LEU A 845 -14.92 -19.05 31.46
N ALA A 846 -14.56 -20.34 31.44
CA ALA A 846 -13.62 -20.92 32.39
C ALA A 846 -12.25 -20.24 32.32
N LEU A 847 -11.72 -20.06 31.10
CA LEU A 847 -10.43 -19.42 30.90
C LEU A 847 -10.45 -17.93 31.29
N GLY A 848 -11.55 -17.23 30.99
CA GLY A 848 -11.76 -15.84 31.40
C GLY A 848 -11.89 -15.67 32.91
N GLU A 849 -12.60 -16.57 33.58
CA GLU A 849 -12.77 -16.57 35.03
C GLU A 849 -11.44 -16.86 35.75
N ALA A 850 -10.66 -17.83 35.28
CA ALA A 850 -9.32 -18.07 35.82
C ALA A 850 -8.40 -16.83 35.67
N ALA A 851 -8.50 -16.11 34.55
CA ALA A 851 -7.77 -14.86 34.37
C ALA A 851 -8.27 -13.74 35.31
N GLN A 852 -9.58 -13.64 35.52
CA GLN A 852 -10.16 -12.68 36.48
C GLN A 852 -9.73 -13.01 37.92
N ASN A 853 -9.75 -14.28 38.34
CA ASN A 853 -9.26 -14.71 39.65
C ASN A 853 -7.78 -14.36 39.84
N ALA A 854 -6.95 -14.62 38.83
CA ALA A 854 -5.55 -14.23 38.85
C ALA A 854 -5.38 -12.71 38.97
N TYR A 855 -6.20 -11.92 38.25
CA TYR A 855 -6.20 -10.47 38.35
C TYR A 855 -6.56 -10.01 39.75
N ASP A 856 -7.62 -10.55 40.36
CA ASP A 856 -8.07 -10.18 41.71
C ASP A 856 -7.07 -10.60 42.79
N ALA A 857 -6.36 -11.70 42.61
CA ALA A 857 -5.29 -12.13 43.53
C ALA A 857 -4.06 -11.21 43.46
N LEU A 858 -3.73 -10.68 42.28
CA LEU A 858 -2.53 -9.87 42.04
C LEU A 858 -2.76 -8.36 42.26
N SER A 859 -3.98 -7.87 42.04
CA SER A 859 -4.34 -6.44 42.11
C SER A 859 -4.24 -5.74 43.48
N PRO A 860 -4.47 -6.39 44.64
CA PRO A 860 -4.44 -5.72 45.95
C PRO A 860 -3.07 -5.15 46.36
N THR A 861 -2.01 -5.42 45.61
CA THR A 861 -0.62 -5.08 45.96
C THR A 861 -0.08 -3.80 45.29
N ARG A 862 -0.90 -3.04 44.54
CA ARG A 862 -0.43 -1.84 43.82
C ARG A 862 -1.27 -0.58 44.01
N ASP A 863 -0.59 0.56 44.01
CA ASP A 863 -1.16 1.90 44.04
C ASP A 863 -1.99 2.15 42.76
N PRO A 864 -3.23 2.65 42.84
CA PRO A 864 -4.07 2.97 41.67
C PRO A 864 -3.48 3.96 40.66
N ALA A 865 -2.35 4.61 40.98
CA ALA A 865 -1.58 5.43 40.04
C ALA A 865 -0.69 4.62 39.06
N ASP A 866 -0.47 3.33 39.32
CA ASP A 866 0.44 2.44 38.56
C ASP A 866 -0.28 1.53 37.55
N THR A 867 -1.49 1.92 37.12
CA THR A 867 -2.34 1.16 36.19
C THR A 867 -1.72 1.13 34.79
N VAL A 868 -0.87 0.13 34.54
CA VAL A 868 -0.27 -0.13 33.23
C VAL A 868 -1.34 -0.61 32.25
N ALA A 869 -1.50 0.08 31.12
CA ALA A 869 -2.38 -0.35 30.03
C ALA A 869 -1.93 -1.72 29.47
N GLY A 870 -2.87 -2.69 29.42
CA GLY A 870 -2.62 -4.09 29.09
C GLY A 870 -2.06 -4.87 30.28
N SER A 871 -2.69 -5.97 30.70
CA SER A 871 -2.31 -6.65 31.94
C SER A 871 -0.98 -7.40 31.77
N ARG A 872 0.16 -6.72 31.89
CA ARG A 872 1.44 -7.38 32.22
C ARG A 872 1.39 -8.12 33.57
N THR A 873 0.33 -7.90 34.36
CA THR A 873 0.06 -8.55 35.63
C THR A 873 -0.47 -9.97 35.48
N VAL A 874 -1.46 -10.19 34.61
CA VAL A 874 -2.00 -11.54 34.35
C VAL A 874 -1.26 -12.13 33.16
N THR A 875 -0.56 -13.24 33.41
CA THR A 875 0.18 -13.99 32.39
C THR A 875 -0.48 -15.34 32.14
N SER A 876 -0.13 -16.02 31.05
CA SER A 876 -0.58 -17.41 30.86
C SER A 876 -0.20 -18.31 32.04
N GLY A 877 0.96 -18.06 32.67
CA GLY A 877 1.41 -18.80 33.85
C GLY A 877 0.51 -18.61 35.09
N SER A 878 0.02 -17.39 35.35
CA SER A 878 -0.93 -17.17 36.45
C SER A 878 -2.29 -17.81 36.16
N VAL A 879 -2.75 -17.75 34.91
CA VAL A 879 -4.00 -18.43 34.50
C VAL A 879 -3.88 -19.94 34.65
N LEU A 880 -2.72 -20.52 34.31
CA LEU A 880 -2.44 -21.94 34.52
C LEU A 880 -2.48 -22.36 35.98
N GLN A 881 -2.11 -21.46 36.89
CA GLN A 881 -2.17 -21.71 38.32
C GLN A 881 -3.61 -21.67 38.84
N GLU A 882 -4.45 -20.77 38.31
CA GLU A 882 -5.84 -20.62 38.75
C GLU A 882 -6.81 -21.65 38.15
N LEU A 883 -6.54 -22.16 36.93
CA LEU A 883 -7.43 -23.11 36.26
C LEU A 883 -7.78 -24.34 37.12
N PRO A 884 -6.81 -25.05 37.75
CA PRO A 884 -7.10 -26.17 38.64
C PRO A 884 -7.88 -25.81 39.92
N HIS A 885 -8.05 -24.53 40.23
CA HIS A 885 -8.82 -24.07 41.39
C HIS A 885 -10.27 -23.72 41.04
N LEU A 886 -10.65 -23.78 39.75
CA LEU A 886 -12.04 -23.58 39.36
C LEU A 886 -12.91 -24.72 39.88
N SER A 887 -13.86 -24.38 40.76
CA SER A 887 -14.87 -25.30 41.26
C SER A 887 -16.24 -24.62 41.30
N GLY A 888 -17.25 -25.31 40.78
CA GLY A 888 -18.65 -24.87 40.87
C GLY A 888 -19.02 -23.63 40.03
N LEU A 889 -18.21 -23.25 39.04
CA LEU A 889 -18.52 -22.12 38.16
C LEU A 889 -19.74 -22.46 37.29
N GLU A 890 -20.82 -21.69 37.43
CA GLU A 890 -22.07 -21.94 36.70
C GLU A 890 -21.92 -21.55 35.22
N GLY A 891 -21.89 -22.56 34.35
CA GLY A 891 -21.88 -22.43 32.89
C GLY A 891 -23.23 -22.66 32.24
N ALA A 892 -23.24 -22.74 30.91
CA ALA A 892 -24.36 -23.14 30.09
C ALA A 892 -24.66 -24.64 30.25
N THR A 893 -23.62 -25.48 30.27
CA THR A 893 -23.73 -26.95 30.24
C THR A 893 -23.84 -27.61 31.62
N GLY A 894 -23.78 -26.82 32.69
CA GLY A 894 -23.75 -27.30 34.07
C GLY A 894 -22.74 -26.49 34.90
N THR A 895 -22.17 -27.12 35.91
CA THR A 895 -21.08 -26.53 36.71
C THR A 895 -19.74 -26.94 36.11
N ILE A 896 -18.89 -25.96 35.81
CA ILE A 896 -17.51 -26.15 35.38
C ILE A 896 -16.66 -26.35 36.64
N ALA A 897 -15.91 -27.44 36.67
CA ALA A 897 -14.98 -27.76 37.74
C ALA A 897 -13.76 -28.48 37.17
N PHE A 898 -12.58 -27.92 37.44
CA PHE A 898 -11.27 -28.50 37.13
C PHE A 898 -10.49 -28.87 38.41
N GLU A 899 -11.04 -28.55 39.57
CA GLU A 899 -10.49 -28.94 40.86
C GLU A 899 -10.40 -30.47 41.00
N GLY A 900 -9.21 -30.93 41.38
CA GLY A 900 -8.93 -32.35 41.61
C GLY A 900 -8.88 -33.20 40.34
N GLU A 901 -8.79 -32.61 39.15
CA GLU A 901 -8.59 -33.37 37.92
C GLU A 901 -7.24 -34.10 37.93
N GLY A 902 -7.29 -35.43 38.01
CA GLY A 902 -6.15 -36.26 37.70
C GLY A 902 -5.87 -36.17 36.20
N HIS A 903 -4.68 -35.69 35.83
CA HIS A 903 -4.18 -35.71 34.45
C HIS A 903 -3.86 -37.15 34.02
N GLU A 904 -4.90 -37.97 33.95
CA GLU A 904 -4.86 -39.40 33.65
C GLU A 904 -5.58 -39.68 32.33
N ARG A 905 -5.30 -40.85 31.75
CA ARG A 905 -6.02 -41.30 30.55
C ARG A 905 -7.51 -41.47 30.85
N GLY A 906 -8.37 -40.99 29.97
CA GLY A 906 -9.84 -41.10 30.13
C GLY A 906 -10.49 -39.97 30.94
N GLY A 907 -9.71 -39.09 31.57
CA GLY A 907 -10.19 -37.86 32.21
C GLY A 907 -10.98 -38.05 33.51
N PRO A 908 -11.50 -36.96 34.11
CA PRO A 908 -12.02 -36.96 35.48
C PRO A 908 -13.38 -37.63 35.63
N GLY A 909 -14.01 -38.09 34.54
CA GLY A 909 -15.35 -38.66 34.59
C GLY A 909 -16.36 -37.71 35.25
N THR A 910 -16.22 -36.40 35.15
CA THR A 910 -17.23 -35.42 35.63
C THR A 910 -17.94 -34.69 34.49
N ARG A 911 -17.59 -35.06 33.25
CA ARG A 911 -18.11 -34.46 32.01
C ARG A 911 -19.50 -34.94 31.62
N GLY A 912 -20.29 -34.03 31.06
CA GLY A 912 -21.64 -34.28 30.58
C GLY A 912 -21.61 -35.33 29.48
N VAL A 913 -22.44 -36.36 29.65
CA VAL A 913 -22.70 -37.36 28.60
C VAL A 913 -24.14 -37.80 28.76
N THR A 914 -24.87 -37.82 27.67
CA THR A 914 -26.26 -38.28 27.60
C THR A 914 -26.38 -39.28 26.47
N LEU A 915 -26.97 -40.45 26.75
CA LEU A 915 -27.34 -41.39 25.72
C LEU A 915 -28.78 -41.12 25.28
N ILE A 916 -28.96 -40.82 24.00
CA ILE A 916 -30.25 -40.44 23.41
C ILE A 916 -30.70 -41.55 22.48
N ARG A 917 -31.95 -41.99 22.62
CA ARG A 917 -32.62 -42.94 21.74
C ARG A 917 -33.49 -42.18 20.74
N VAL A 918 -33.30 -42.42 19.44
CA VAL A 918 -34.12 -41.88 18.36
C VAL A 918 -34.91 -43.01 17.69
N THR A 919 -36.23 -42.83 17.61
CA THR A 919 -37.16 -43.76 16.96
C THR A 919 -38.19 -43.02 16.12
N LEU A 920 -38.71 -43.64 15.07
CA LEU A 920 -39.86 -43.09 14.35
C LEU A 920 -41.16 -43.36 15.12
N LYS A 921 -41.94 -42.29 15.36
CA LYS A 921 -43.32 -42.34 15.88
C LYS A 921 -44.21 -41.57 14.91
N ASN A 922 -45.18 -42.24 14.29
CA ASN A 922 -46.05 -41.66 13.27
C ASN A 922 -45.29 -41.03 12.08
N GLY A 923 -44.16 -41.62 11.68
CA GLY A 923 -43.32 -41.11 10.59
C GLY A 923 -42.34 -40.01 10.99
N GLU A 924 -42.41 -39.50 12.22
CA GLU A 924 -41.54 -38.44 12.73
C GLU A 924 -40.50 -38.99 13.73
N PRO A 925 -39.24 -38.52 13.69
CA PRO A 925 -38.22 -38.92 14.64
C PRO A 925 -38.48 -38.32 16.02
N VAL A 926 -38.45 -39.16 17.05
CA VAL A 926 -38.61 -38.79 18.45
C VAL A 926 -37.36 -39.17 19.22
N SER A 927 -36.75 -38.18 19.86
CA SER A 927 -35.56 -38.33 20.71
C SER A 927 -35.96 -38.47 22.18
N THR A 928 -35.55 -39.56 22.82
CA THR A 928 -35.80 -39.85 24.24
C THR A 928 -34.47 -40.10 24.96
N PRO A 929 -34.10 -39.34 26.00
CA PRO A 929 -32.90 -39.63 26.78
C PRO A 929 -33.07 -40.92 27.61
N ILE A 930 -32.03 -41.74 27.67
CA ILE A 930 -32.01 -43.04 28.37
C ILE A 930 -31.25 -42.96 29.68
N CYS A 931 -30.08 -42.34 29.64
CA CYS A 931 -29.25 -42.01 30.79
C CYS A 931 -28.54 -40.70 30.47
N GLY A 932 -28.12 -39.97 31.50
CA GLY A 932 -27.25 -38.82 31.28
C GLY A 932 -27.07 -37.93 32.48
N ARG A 933 -26.22 -36.94 32.31
CA ARG A 933 -25.93 -35.90 33.31
C ARG A 933 -25.44 -34.61 32.65
N LEU A 934 -25.49 -33.53 33.42
CA LEU A 934 -24.84 -32.25 33.09
C LEU A 934 -23.36 -32.28 33.47
N ASN A 935 -22.62 -31.25 33.06
CA ASN A 935 -21.26 -31.04 33.53
C ASN A 935 -21.22 -30.81 35.06
N GLY A 936 -20.24 -31.44 35.71
CA GLY A 936 -20.01 -31.38 37.15
C GLY A 936 -20.95 -32.27 37.97
N MET A 937 -21.36 -31.78 39.16
CA MET A 937 -22.07 -32.60 40.15
C MET A 937 -23.61 -32.51 40.04
N ARG A 938 -24.12 -31.66 39.15
CA ARG A 938 -25.55 -31.38 39.02
C ARG A 938 -26.27 -32.54 38.32
N ARG A 939 -27.19 -33.18 39.03
CA ARG A 939 -28.00 -34.29 38.50
C ARG A 939 -29.16 -33.77 37.65
N VAL A 940 -29.49 -34.53 36.61
CA VAL A 940 -30.73 -34.36 35.84
C VAL A 940 -31.86 -35.03 36.61
N PRO A 941 -32.97 -34.34 36.93
CA PRO A 941 -34.08 -34.95 37.65
C PRO A 941 -34.65 -36.15 36.90
N ARG A 942 -34.86 -37.27 37.61
CA ARG A 942 -35.51 -38.49 37.08
C ARG A 942 -34.77 -39.17 35.92
N LEU A 943 -33.47 -38.95 35.78
CA LEU A 943 -32.61 -39.65 34.83
C LEU A 943 -31.34 -40.12 35.52
N ASP A 944 -31.04 -41.41 35.41
CA ASP A 944 -29.82 -41.98 35.98
C ASP A 944 -28.59 -41.60 35.14
N PRO A 945 -27.41 -41.43 35.77
CA PRO A 945 -26.17 -41.21 35.02
C PRO A 945 -25.84 -42.41 34.15
N CYS A 946 -25.18 -42.17 33.02
CA CYS A 946 -24.75 -43.27 32.16
C CYS A 946 -23.67 -44.14 32.82
N PRO A 947 -23.64 -45.45 32.49
CA PRO A 947 -22.57 -46.35 32.94
C PRO A 947 -21.20 -45.85 32.54
N ARG A 948 -20.20 -46.13 33.38
CA ARG A 948 -18.77 -46.01 33.07
C ARG A 948 -18.08 -47.36 33.03
#